data_AF-A0A0D2UA23-F1
#
_entry.id   AF-A0A0D2UA23-F1
#
_cell.length_a   1.000
_cell.length_b   1.000
_cell.length_c   1.000
_cell.angle_alpha   90.00
_cell.angle_beta   90.00
_cell.angle_gamma   90.00
#
_symmetry.space_group_name_H-M   'P 1'
#
loop_
_entity.id
_entity.type
_entity.pdbx_description
1 polymer ?
#
loop_
_entity_poly.entity_id
_entity_poly.type
_entity_poly.pdbx_seq_one_letter_code
_entity_poly.pdbx_strand_id
1 'polypeptide(L)'
;MSDDENEQRATSAIESAAVDDAVDAAAGTVTEVAAGDETPGGVRVSEASGAAEERVDGDQLGANAAPATAQPEAAPAQLRQRRGAPSASAAATSETSETSAGSSQDKDGDSDDGFELLPAPDAKQQQPPQQPPQQKQQKQATVSATATATATVTPAAASSSTDSSASPPKKRSVTISEQGRRGKTPAGKEFFVPTTHDLLRNLSNFSKFNVFDLCNIGTNAFFIFLFFFSSLPAWLYVFFFFFWRLGYDAGLGALLHYQSNGKHVVNYVQKLLNQPAPRAFIKAQLTRKMGDDYNFEAVPIEYNAWLLFRQLVDIILANDLICYFLFCMKFAEAPESFSVFVVAQYIVGVALCVVNFWVKVDAHRVVKDFAWYWGDFFFLIEQELTFDGVFQMAPHPMYSVGYLFFYGMSLVTRSYIVLYISLAAHFCQFVFLALVENPHIDKTYNTGGPAPDPAQTQILHQYFRRDLIVFRNMGLFPVSLCLSALQAFAFRLVHTVGLGLVLHLQSNHKFWTNHFISRGMTKEFAFEQWKTIFNGSMTLTYVTFLVCALKMYELPEEWTLGAVFAKHTVGLVLVALHIWVSSSMFEVLGDFGWFYGDFFIEEYQKEIYYHGIYRFLNNPEKVMGFAGFYGIALISNSPAVFVLALVSQVIWSLFLTYVENPHMRKLYGDKLRHESGLTSALKVKTDEIKVKVVDRVEPLIDKVPLLAKQYRRTSSLKSIPSTENLNSAVVTEKLCEFMAEALEVEKIRPTDSFIAHGANSVRLYYLLNLVNTTYKTELAAEHVVESSTPAALAERVLAARRLLQ
;
A
#
# COMPACT_ATOMS: atom_id res chain seq x y z
N MET A 1 -44.03 53.80 -9.25
CA MET A 1 -43.25 54.67 -10.16
C MET A 1 -41.90 53.99 -10.35
N SER A 2 -41.83 52.79 -10.92
CA SER A 2 -42.60 52.23 -12.08
C SER A 2 -42.32 53.00 -13.37
N ASP A 3 -42.32 52.38 -14.56
CA ASP A 3 -42.84 51.06 -14.96
C ASP A 3 -41.73 50.32 -15.76
N ASP A 4 -41.37 49.07 -15.47
CA ASP A 4 -42.03 47.76 -15.74
C ASP A 4 -41.84 47.28 -17.20
N GLU A 5 -41.08 46.19 -17.40
CA GLU A 5 -41.56 44.82 -17.73
C GLU A 5 -41.95 44.57 -19.21
N ASN A 6 -41.06 43.91 -19.98
CA ASN A 6 -41.37 42.74 -20.84
C ASN A 6 -40.16 42.26 -21.67
N GLU A 7 -39.41 41.27 -21.19
CA GLU A 7 -38.74 40.27 -22.07
C GLU A 7 -38.33 38.95 -21.36
N GLN A 8 -39.13 38.49 -20.38
CA GLN A 8 -38.91 37.20 -19.70
C GLN A 8 -40.20 36.36 -19.63
N ARG A 9 -40.77 35.97 -20.78
CA ARG A 9 -41.91 35.02 -20.80
C ARG A 9 -42.10 34.14 -22.04
N ALA A 10 -41.01 33.70 -22.66
CA ALA A 10 -40.96 32.53 -23.55
C ALA A 10 -39.58 31.86 -23.38
N THR A 11 -39.42 30.53 -23.31
CA THR A 11 -40.40 29.44 -23.46
C THR A 11 -40.10 28.33 -22.44
N SER A 12 -41.09 27.88 -21.66
CA SER A 12 -40.93 26.80 -20.67
C SER A 12 -42.24 26.01 -20.51
N ALA A 13 -42.16 24.67 -20.53
CA ALA A 13 -43.27 23.76 -20.83
C ALA A 13 -43.80 23.96 -22.27
N ILE A 14 -44.24 22.94 -23.00
CA ILE A 14 -45.14 21.83 -22.64
C ILE A 14 -44.74 20.52 -23.38
N GLU A 15 -45.07 19.37 -22.78
CA GLU A 15 -45.16 17.97 -23.32
C GLU A 15 -44.05 17.44 -24.27
N SER A 16 -43.41 16.28 -24.09
CA SER A 16 -43.71 14.99 -23.44
C SER A 16 -44.67 14.04 -24.19
N ALA A 17 -44.13 12.86 -24.53
CA ALA A 17 -44.77 11.61 -24.97
C ALA A 17 -45.10 11.42 -26.47
N ALA A 18 -44.80 10.19 -26.92
CA ALA A 18 -45.43 9.42 -28.00
C ALA A 18 -45.27 9.87 -29.48
N VAL A 19 -45.23 8.95 -30.46
CA VAL A 19 -44.67 7.56 -30.50
C VAL A 19 -44.50 7.16 -31.98
N ASP A 20 -43.58 6.22 -32.23
CA ASP A 20 -43.39 5.32 -33.38
C ASP A 20 -43.90 5.67 -34.82
N ASP A 21 -42.98 5.49 -35.78
CA ASP A 21 -43.03 4.43 -36.81
C ASP A 21 -42.91 4.84 -38.31
N ALA A 22 -42.33 3.92 -39.07
CA ALA A 22 -42.39 3.72 -40.54
C ALA A 22 -41.82 4.77 -41.53
N VAL A 23 -41.36 4.41 -42.75
CA VAL A 23 -40.48 3.30 -43.21
C VAL A 23 -40.08 3.54 -44.69
N ASP A 24 -38.90 3.04 -45.09
CA ASP A 24 -38.37 2.76 -46.44
C ASP A 24 -38.46 3.75 -47.64
N ALA A 25 -37.26 4.03 -48.16
CA ALA A 25 -36.79 3.85 -49.55
C ALA A 25 -37.47 4.50 -50.78
N ALA A 26 -36.64 5.22 -51.55
CA ALA A 26 -36.71 5.24 -53.02
C ALA A 26 -35.30 5.42 -53.64
N ALA A 27 -35.07 4.82 -54.82
CA ALA A 27 -33.79 4.82 -55.54
C ALA A 27 -33.52 6.09 -56.37
N GLY A 28 -32.31 6.26 -56.93
CA GLY A 28 -32.01 7.41 -57.80
C GLY A 28 -30.58 7.53 -58.37
N THR A 29 -30.14 6.52 -59.12
CA THR A 29 -28.89 6.48 -59.94
C THR A 29 -28.42 7.78 -60.59
N VAL A 30 -27.09 7.98 -60.66
CA VAL A 30 -26.43 8.73 -61.75
C VAL A 30 -25.30 7.89 -62.37
N THR A 31 -25.27 7.92 -63.70
CA THR A 31 -24.37 7.34 -64.72
C THR A 31 -22.93 7.94 -64.68
N GLU A 32 -21.87 7.44 -65.35
CA GLU A 32 -21.57 6.26 -66.19
C GLU A 32 -20.06 6.29 -66.59
N VAL A 33 -19.60 5.26 -67.33
CA VAL A 33 -18.58 5.26 -68.42
C VAL A 33 -17.43 4.23 -68.24
N ALA A 34 -17.54 3.16 -69.04
CA ALA A 34 -16.54 2.42 -69.84
C ALA A 34 -15.01 2.52 -69.55
N ALA A 35 -14.18 1.53 -69.91
CA ALA A 35 -14.35 0.11 -70.27
C ALA A 35 -12.95 -0.53 -70.43
N GLY A 36 -12.84 -1.86 -70.47
CA GLY A 36 -11.60 -2.58 -70.77
C GLY A 36 -11.66 -4.05 -70.40
N ASP A 37 -11.89 -4.92 -71.38
CA ASP A 37 -11.93 -6.38 -71.23
C ASP A 37 -10.62 -6.98 -71.76
N GLU A 38 -10.08 -8.01 -71.08
CA GLU A 38 -9.37 -9.12 -71.72
C GLU A 38 -9.00 -10.23 -70.70
N THR A 39 -9.37 -11.46 -71.06
CA THR A 39 -8.85 -12.74 -70.55
C THR A 39 -8.52 -13.61 -71.79
N PRO A 40 -7.86 -14.80 -71.74
CA PRO A 40 -7.54 -15.63 -70.57
C PRO A 40 -6.12 -16.26 -70.57
N GLY A 41 -5.83 -17.12 -69.60
CA GLY A 41 -4.65 -18.00 -69.66
C GLY A 41 -4.53 -18.93 -68.44
N GLY A 42 -4.73 -20.23 -68.62
CA GLY A 42 -4.57 -21.24 -67.57
C GLY A 42 -3.64 -22.38 -67.98
N VAL A 43 -2.76 -22.81 -67.07
CA VAL A 43 -1.89 -23.99 -67.20
C VAL A 43 -1.94 -24.78 -65.88
N ARG A 44 -1.61 -26.08 -65.94
CA ARG A 44 -1.88 -27.13 -64.93
C ARG A 44 -0.60 -27.98 -64.70
N VAL A 45 -0.69 -29.03 -63.85
CA VAL A 45 0.35 -30.05 -63.55
C VAL A 45 1.38 -29.56 -62.50
N SER A 46 1.85 -30.34 -61.50
CA SER A 46 1.78 -31.81 -61.25
C SER A 46 1.49 -32.20 -59.77
N GLU A 47 0.83 -33.36 -59.60
CA GLU A 47 1.14 -34.53 -58.73
C GLU A 47 1.76 -34.33 -57.32
N ALA A 48 1.16 -34.80 -56.21
CA ALA A 48 0.89 -36.19 -55.76
C ALA A 48 2.15 -36.92 -55.21
N SER A 49 2.11 -37.81 -54.20
CA SER A 49 1.04 -38.40 -53.36
C SER A 49 1.51 -38.45 -51.88
N GLY A 50 0.85 -39.03 -50.86
CA GLY A 50 -0.37 -39.84 -50.70
C GLY A 50 -0.57 -40.12 -49.19
N ALA A 51 -1.47 -41.00 -48.71
CA ALA A 51 -2.51 -41.82 -49.35
C ALA A 51 -3.56 -42.23 -48.27
N ALA A 52 -4.71 -42.77 -48.72
CA ALA A 52 -5.51 -43.87 -48.12
C ALA A 52 -5.89 -43.87 -46.61
N GLU A 53 -7.02 -44.39 -46.13
CA GLU A 53 -8.27 -45.03 -46.65
C GLU A 53 -9.17 -45.21 -45.39
N GLU A 54 -10.51 -45.35 -45.37
CA GLU A 54 -11.63 -45.11 -46.30
C GLU A 54 -12.94 -44.97 -45.43
N ARG A 55 -13.96 -44.15 -45.77
CA ARG A 55 -15.27 -44.49 -46.43
C ARG A 55 -16.14 -45.57 -45.72
N VAL A 56 -17.44 -45.78 -45.96
CA VAL A 56 -18.47 -45.29 -46.93
C VAL A 56 -19.86 -45.47 -46.24
N ASP A 57 -21.02 -44.93 -46.64
CA ASP A 57 -21.54 -43.59 -47.00
C ASP A 57 -23.10 -43.66 -46.84
N GLY A 58 -23.87 -42.56 -46.82
CA GLY A 58 -25.31 -42.63 -46.45
C GLY A 58 -26.20 -41.40 -46.71
N ASP A 59 -26.38 -41.05 -48.00
CA ASP A 59 -27.35 -40.12 -48.60
C ASP A 59 -28.83 -40.19 -48.05
N GLN A 60 -29.74 -39.20 -48.19
CA GLN A 60 -29.79 -37.96 -49.00
C GLN A 60 -30.94 -36.99 -48.55
N LEU A 61 -30.92 -35.72 -49.01
CA LEU A 61 -32.06 -34.79 -49.28
C LEU A 61 -33.05 -34.36 -48.15
N GLY A 62 -33.56 -33.11 -48.21
CA GLY A 62 -34.81 -32.73 -47.50
C GLY A 62 -35.04 -31.22 -47.23
N ALA A 63 -35.93 -30.58 -48.00
CA ALA A 63 -36.20 -29.13 -48.06
C ALA A 63 -36.83 -28.43 -46.83
N ASN A 64 -36.93 -27.09 -46.89
CA ASN A 64 -37.58 -26.19 -45.92
C ASN A 64 -39.09 -26.46 -45.72
N ALA A 65 -39.60 -26.28 -44.49
CA ALA A 65 -40.82 -25.50 -44.20
C ALA A 65 -41.09 -25.34 -42.68
N ALA A 66 -41.56 -24.15 -42.29
CA ALA A 66 -42.37 -23.90 -41.09
C ALA A 66 -43.67 -23.20 -41.55
N PRO A 67 -44.77 -23.19 -40.77
CA PRO A 67 -44.92 -22.20 -39.70
C PRO A 67 -45.75 -22.65 -38.47
N ALA A 68 -45.99 -21.68 -37.57
CA ALA A 68 -46.61 -21.83 -36.25
C ALA A 68 -48.14 -22.04 -36.22
N THR A 69 -48.66 -22.39 -35.04
CA THR A 69 -49.93 -21.86 -34.49
C THR A 69 -49.94 -21.96 -32.95
N ALA A 70 -50.97 -21.44 -32.28
CA ALA A 70 -50.87 -20.95 -30.90
C ALA A 70 -51.64 -21.75 -29.80
N GLN A 71 -51.49 -21.25 -28.57
CA GLN A 71 -52.28 -21.42 -27.33
C GLN A 71 -53.82 -21.63 -27.52
N PRO A 72 -54.59 -22.16 -26.52
CA PRO A 72 -54.48 -21.78 -25.09
C PRO A 72 -54.85 -22.80 -23.97
N GLU A 73 -54.61 -22.33 -22.74
CA GLU A 73 -55.33 -22.50 -21.46
C GLU A 73 -55.83 -23.85 -20.86
N ALA A 74 -55.86 -23.81 -19.52
CA ALA A 74 -56.73 -24.54 -18.57
C ALA A 74 -56.43 -26.01 -18.21
N ALA A 75 -56.75 -26.34 -16.95
CA ALA A 75 -56.66 -27.68 -16.36
C ALA A 75 -57.97 -28.46 -16.53
N PRO A 76 -57.98 -29.76 -16.19
CA PRO A 76 -58.72 -30.10 -14.97
C PRO A 76 -58.07 -31.20 -14.11
N ALA A 77 -58.70 -31.50 -12.97
CA ALA A 77 -58.32 -32.56 -12.05
C ALA A 77 -59.43 -33.62 -11.87
N GLN A 78 -59.10 -34.67 -11.12
CA GLN A 78 -59.94 -35.76 -10.59
C GLN A 78 -60.21 -36.98 -11.47
N LEU A 79 -59.94 -38.16 -10.88
CA LEU A 79 -60.87 -39.30 -10.94
C LEU A 79 -60.86 -40.05 -9.59
N ARG A 80 -62.06 -40.44 -9.14
CA ARG A 80 -62.34 -41.20 -7.90
C ARG A 80 -61.83 -42.66 -8.05
N GLN A 81 -61.68 -43.53 -7.04
CA GLN A 81 -62.64 -43.85 -5.97
C GLN A 81 -62.03 -44.48 -4.69
N ARG A 82 -62.90 -44.52 -3.65
CA ARG A 82 -62.94 -45.33 -2.41
C ARG A 82 -62.48 -46.81 -2.59
N ARG A 83 -62.22 -47.63 -1.55
CA ARG A 83 -62.84 -47.74 -0.19
C ARG A 83 -62.07 -48.72 0.72
N GLY A 84 -62.09 -48.52 2.04
CA GLY A 84 -62.06 -49.63 3.03
C GLY A 84 -60.75 -49.94 3.80
N ALA A 85 -60.94 -50.29 5.07
CA ALA A 85 -60.05 -50.99 6.03
C ALA A 85 -60.95 -52.02 6.78
N PRO A 86 -60.54 -52.86 7.77
CA PRO A 86 -59.26 -52.93 8.51
C PRO A 86 -58.75 -54.37 8.88
N SER A 87 -57.79 -54.46 9.83
CA SER A 87 -57.65 -55.51 10.88
C SER A 87 -56.99 -56.90 10.62
N ALA A 88 -55.75 -57.04 11.15
CA ALA A 88 -55.17 -58.13 11.98
C ALA A 88 -55.25 -59.65 11.62
N SER A 89 -54.12 -60.38 11.78
CA SER A 89 -53.91 -61.48 12.79
C SER A 89 -52.89 -62.59 12.41
N ALA A 90 -52.00 -62.93 13.38
CA ALA A 90 -51.39 -64.23 13.76
C ALA A 90 -50.56 -65.17 12.81
N ALA A 91 -49.29 -65.42 13.21
CA ALA A 91 -48.59 -66.72 13.43
C ALA A 91 -47.26 -66.43 14.20
N ALA A 92 -46.93 -66.98 15.38
CA ALA A 92 -46.43 -68.35 15.71
C ALA A 92 -45.09 -68.70 15.01
N THR A 93 -43.99 -69.16 15.65
CA THR A 93 -43.55 -69.46 17.05
C THR A 93 -41.99 -69.50 17.04
N SER A 94 -41.15 -69.67 18.08
CA SER A 94 -41.17 -70.05 19.53
C SER A 94 -40.25 -69.07 20.33
N GLU A 95 -39.78 -69.15 21.60
CA GLU A 95 -39.43 -70.14 22.65
C GLU A 95 -38.19 -71.04 22.38
N THR A 96 -37.17 -71.20 23.25
CA THR A 96 -36.86 -70.62 24.60
C THR A 96 -35.38 -70.88 25.02
N SER A 97 -34.85 -70.11 26.00
CA SER A 97 -33.94 -70.51 27.11
C SER A 97 -32.54 -71.14 26.88
N GLU A 98 -31.52 -71.02 27.76
CA GLU A 98 -31.19 -70.14 28.92
C GLU A 98 -29.73 -70.43 29.41
N THR A 99 -29.03 -69.43 29.99
CA THR A 99 -27.99 -69.56 31.07
C THR A 99 -26.73 -70.44 30.88
N SER A 100 -25.72 -70.42 31.77
CA SER A 100 -25.00 -69.29 32.40
C SER A 100 -23.68 -69.79 33.06
N ALA A 101 -22.68 -68.89 33.21
CA ALA A 101 -21.50 -69.00 34.07
C ALA A 101 -20.51 -70.19 33.84
N GLY A 102 -19.29 -70.11 34.40
CA GLY A 102 -18.29 -71.18 34.33
C GLY A 102 -16.82 -70.72 34.32
N SER A 103 -16.25 -70.58 35.50
CA SER A 103 -14.89 -70.11 35.79
C SER A 103 -13.72 -70.98 35.29
N SER A 104 -12.60 -70.30 35.00
CA SER A 104 -11.21 -70.59 35.47
C SER A 104 -10.36 -71.78 34.94
N GLN A 105 -9.08 -71.41 34.70
CA GLN A 105 -7.81 -72.14 34.89
C GLN A 105 -7.15 -73.00 33.78
N ASP A 106 -5.84 -72.74 33.69
CA ASP A 106 -4.68 -73.61 33.45
C ASP A 106 -4.47 -74.39 32.13
N LYS A 107 -3.42 -73.93 31.43
CA LYS A 107 -2.19 -74.68 31.03
C LYS A 107 -2.01 -75.22 29.59
N ASP A 108 -0.71 -75.31 29.29
CA ASP A 108 0.03 -75.98 28.21
C ASP A 108 -0.31 -75.60 26.74
N GLY A 109 0.64 -75.36 25.83
CA GLY A 109 2.10 -75.22 25.97
C GLY A 109 2.88 -75.92 24.84
N ASP A 110 3.58 -75.18 23.98
CA ASP A 110 4.65 -75.73 23.11
C ASP A 110 5.69 -74.66 22.70
N SER A 111 6.87 -75.17 22.35
CA SER A 111 8.11 -74.58 21.78
C SER A 111 7.94 -74.19 20.29
N ASP A 112 8.81 -73.45 19.60
CA ASP A 112 10.02 -72.63 19.91
C ASP A 112 10.04 -71.46 18.89
N ASP A 113 11.02 -70.55 18.68
CA ASP A 113 12.48 -70.43 18.92
C ASP A 113 12.76 -68.96 19.36
N GLY A 114 13.98 -68.43 19.61
CA GLY A 114 15.34 -68.93 19.41
C GLY A 114 16.24 -67.94 18.65
N PHE A 115 16.80 -66.91 19.31
CA PHE A 115 18.07 -66.29 18.90
C PHE A 115 18.77 -65.48 20.02
N GLU A 116 20.09 -65.28 19.88
CA GLU A 116 20.98 -64.77 20.93
C GLU A 116 21.03 -63.23 21.10
N LEU A 117 21.38 -62.81 22.32
CA LEU A 117 21.83 -61.45 22.64
C LEU A 117 23.30 -61.26 22.25
N LEU A 118 23.62 -60.20 21.52
CA LEU A 118 24.99 -59.75 21.26
C LEU A 118 25.22 -58.29 21.74
N PRO A 119 26.47 -57.91 22.10
CA PRO A 119 26.72 -56.85 23.07
C PRO A 119 26.83 -55.43 22.47
N ALA A 120 26.74 -54.44 23.36
CA ALA A 120 26.99 -53.03 23.04
C ALA A 120 28.49 -52.76 22.75
N PRO A 121 28.82 -51.94 21.73
CA PRO A 121 30.21 -51.54 21.42
C PRO A 121 30.71 -50.36 22.28
N ASP A 122 32.02 -50.32 22.52
CA ASP A 122 32.67 -49.40 23.46
C ASP A 122 32.61 -47.90 23.11
N ALA A 123 32.61 -47.08 24.17
CA ALA A 123 32.71 -45.63 24.09
C ALA A 123 34.13 -45.18 23.67
N LYS A 124 34.27 -44.63 22.46
CA LYS A 124 35.42 -43.80 22.11
C LYS A 124 35.16 -42.34 22.50
N GLN A 125 36.07 -41.78 23.28
CA GLN A 125 36.03 -40.36 23.68
C GLN A 125 36.13 -39.46 22.44
N GLN A 126 35.07 -38.70 22.17
CA GLN A 126 35.12 -37.51 21.32
C GLN A 126 34.81 -36.29 22.19
N GLN A 127 35.59 -35.23 22.00
CA GLN A 127 35.42 -33.98 22.74
C GLN A 127 34.09 -33.31 22.33
N PRO A 128 33.39 -32.63 23.26
CA PRO A 128 32.17 -31.92 22.90
C PRO A 128 32.48 -30.84 21.86
N PRO A 129 31.74 -30.77 20.73
CA PRO A 129 31.92 -29.71 19.75
C PRO A 129 31.66 -28.36 20.43
N GLN A 130 32.57 -27.41 20.22
CA GLN A 130 32.46 -26.08 20.82
C GLN A 130 31.19 -25.38 20.34
N GLN A 131 30.42 -24.83 21.27
CA GLN A 131 29.24 -24.05 20.93
C GLN A 131 29.66 -22.83 20.09
N PRO A 132 29.04 -22.57 18.91
CA PRO A 132 29.18 -21.28 18.27
C PRO A 132 28.64 -20.18 19.21
N PRO A 133 29.21 -18.97 19.20
CA PRO A 133 28.90 -17.94 20.18
C PRO A 133 27.42 -17.53 20.11
N GLN A 134 26.67 -17.88 21.16
CA GLN A 134 25.27 -17.52 21.29
C GLN A 134 25.10 -15.99 21.25
N GLN A 135 24.32 -15.48 20.30
CA GLN A 135 23.86 -14.09 20.32
C GLN A 135 22.96 -13.89 21.53
N LYS A 136 23.53 -13.37 22.63
CA LYS A 136 22.77 -13.02 23.83
C LYS A 136 21.84 -11.84 23.53
N GLN A 137 20.58 -12.15 23.22
CA GLN A 137 19.51 -11.16 23.23
C GLN A 137 19.50 -10.44 24.58
N GLN A 138 19.80 -9.14 24.55
CA GLN A 138 20.04 -8.37 25.76
C GLN A 138 18.70 -7.96 26.38
N LYS A 139 18.30 -8.65 27.46
CA LYS A 139 17.14 -8.27 28.26
C LYS A 139 17.26 -6.80 28.69
N GLN A 140 16.35 -5.95 28.25
CA GLN A 140 16.18 -4.62 28.83
C GLN A 140 15.57 -4.77 30.23
N ALA A 141 16.40 -4.57 31.25
CA ALA A 141 15.97 -4.49 32.64
C ALA A 141 15.79 -3.02 33.04
N THR A 142 14.55 -2.61 33.29
CA THR A 142 14.23 -1.24 33.72
C THR A 142 14.60 -1.03 35.19
N VAL A 143 15.63 -0.23 35.47
CA VAL A 143 15.96 0.26 36.82
C VAL A 143 16.39 1.73 36.75
N SER A 144 16.02 2.51 37.77
CA SER A 144 16.26 3.95 37.87
C SER A 144 17.49 4.32 38.71
N ALA A 145 17.78 5.63 38.76
CA ALA A 145 18.49 6.39 39.80
C ALA A 145 20.03 6.56 39.73
N THR A 146 20.41 7.83 39.58
CA THR A 146 21.24 8.64 40.50
C THR A 146 22.39 7.98 41.29
N ALA A 147 23.64 8.39 41.01
CA ALA A 147 24.71 8.56 42.00
C ALA A 147 25.86 9.47 41.48
N THR A 148 26.74 9.91 42.37
CA THR A 148 27.85 10.88 42.12
C THR A 148 29.21 10.28 42.56
N ALA A 149 30.31 10.99 42.26
CA ALA A 149 31.74 10.74 42.56
C ALA A 149 32.54 10.11 41.40
N THR A 150 33.72 10.57 40.95
CA THR A 150 34.78 11.48 41.45
C THR A 150 35.93 10.85 42.26
N ALA A 151 36.94 10.33 41.55
CA ALA A 151 38.38 10.32 41.91
C ALA A 151 39.17 10.01 40.60
N THR A 152 40.06 10.86 40.06
CA THR A 152 41.34 11.44 40.53
C THR A 152 42.57 10.58 40.17
N VAL A 153 43.58 11.20 39.57
CA VAL A 153 44.76 10.60 38.91
C VAL A 153 46.04 10.81 39.72
N THR A 154 46.95 9.82 39.74
CA THR A 154 48.39 10.05 39.97
C THR A 154 49.25 9.01 39.20
N PRO A 155 50.44 9.34 38.62
CA PRO A 155 51.16 8.45 37.70
C PRO A 155 52.69 8.26 37.99
N ALA A 156 53.36 7.59 37.03
CA ALA A 156 54.73 7.84 36.52
C ALA A 156 55.98 7.12 37.07
N ALA A 157 56.76 6.58 36.12
CA ALA A 157 58.23 6.64 36.00
C ALA A 157 58.52 6.80 34.47
N ALA A 158 59.35 7.71 33.93
CA ALA A 158 60.69 8.20 34.29
C ALA A 158 61.83 7.24 33.86
N SER A 159 62.87 7.66 33.12
CA SER A 159 63.10 8.97 32.45
C SER A 159 64.22 8.94 31.38
N SER A 160 64.17 9.91 30.47
CA SER A 160 65.32 10.62 29.84
C SER A 160 66.48 9.84 29.21
N SER A 161 66.65 10.01 27.89
CA SER A 161 67.75 10.84 27.36
C SER A 161 67.41 11.41 25.98
N THR A 162 67.78 12.67 25.73
CA THR A 162 67.65 13.35 24.43
C THR A 162 68.97 14.01 24.09
N ASP A 163 69.44 13.87 22.86
CA ASP A 163 70.41 14.81 22.28
C ASP A 163 70.08 15.04 20.79
N SER A 164 70.57 16.15 20.21
CA SER A 164 69.89 16.82 19.09
C SER A 164 70.82 17.23 17.95
N SER A 165 70.48 16.90 16.70
CA SER A 165 70.70 17.78 15.52
C SER A 165 70.11 17.25 14.21
N ALA A 166 69.83 18.19 13.29
CA ALA A 166 69.64 18.06 11.83
C ALA A 166 68.59 17.07 11.27
N SER A 167 67.63 17.61 10.51
CA SER A 167 66.69 16.85 9.66
C SER A 167 67.11 16.85 8.18
N PRO A 168 66.51 15.98 7.35
CA PRO A 168 65.68 16.53 6.26
C PRO A 168 64.31 15.79 6.14
N PRO A 169 63.46 16.06 5.13
CA PRO A 169 62.10 16.54 5.36
C PRO A 169 61.04 15.45 5.63
N LYS A 170 60.00 15.82 6.38
CA LYS A 170 58.82 14.97 6.62
C LYS A 170 58.08 14.64 5.32
N LYS A 171 57.98 13.35 4.96
CA LYS A 171 56.83 12.87 4.17
C LYS A 171 55.55 13.17 4.96
N ARG A 172 54.60 13.86 4.35
CA ARG A 172 53.29 14.14 4.97
C ARG A 172 52.44 12.87 4.94
N SER A 173 52.63 12.00 5.92
CA SER A 173 51.79 10.81 6.14
C SER A 173 50.34 11.24 6.32
N VAL A 174 49.45 10.80 5.42
CA VAL A 174 48.02 10.99 5.58
C VAL A 174 47.56 10.16 6.78
N THR A 175 47.11 10.82 7.84
CA THR A 175 46.43 10.17 8.96
C THR A 175 45.08 9.65 8.47
N ILE A 176 45.01 8.34 8.22
CA ILE A 176 43.78 7.63 7.85
C ILE A 176 42.83 7.68 9.04
N SER A 177 41.58 8.12 8.83
CA SER A 177 40.53 8.07 9.85
C SER A 177 39.91 6.67 9.93
N GLU A 178 39.78 6.12 11.14
CA GLU A 178 39.34 4.75 11.41
C GLU A 178 37.82 4.51 11.23
N GLN A 179 37.15 5.25 10.34
CA GLN A 179 35.67 5.27 10.20
C GLN A 179 35.15 4.96 8.79
N GLY A 180 35.96 4.34 7.93
CA GLY A 180 35.53 3.89 6.60
C GLY A 180 34.82 2.53 6.59
N ARG A 181 33.83 2.36 5.71
CA ARG A 181 33.11 1.08 5.54
C ARG A 181 33.99 0.07 4.80
N ARG A 182 33.98 -1.19 5.25
CA ARG A 182 34.68 -2.29 4.58
C ARG A 182 33.73 -3.00 3.61
N GLY A 183 34.22 -3.26 2.41
CA GLY A 183 33.54 -4.01 1.36
C GLY A 183 34.30 -5.27 1.00
N LYS A 184 33.60 -6.27 0.45
CA LYS A 184 34.13 -7.58 0.11
C LYS A 184 33.68 -7.98 -1.29
N THR A 185 34.62 -8.25 -2.18
CA THR A 185 34.27 -8.66 -3.56
C THR A 185 33.72 -10.10 -3.58
N PRO A 186 33.04 -10.53 -4.65
CA PRO A 186 32.61 -11.91 -4.85
C PRO A 186 33.75 -12.94 -5.00
N ALA A 187 35.01 -12.51 -4.87
CA ALA A 187 36.19 -13.37 -4.75
C ALA A 187 36.78 -13.37 -3.31
N GLY A 188 36.07 -12.79 -2.34
CA GLY A 188 36.48 -12.71 -0.94
C GLY A 188 37.47 -11.60 -0.60
N LYS A 189 37.92 -10.79 -1.58
CA LYS A 189 38.89 -9.71 -1.35
C LYS A 189 38.22 -8.54 -0.61
N GLU A 190 38.78 -8.17 0.55
CA GLU A 190 38.34 -7.01 1.32
C GLU A 190 38.99 -5.71 0.81
N PHE A 191 38.25 -4.60 0.90
CA PHE A 191 38.71 -3.26 0.53
C PHE A 191 37.97 -2.17 1.33
N PHE A 192 38.58 -0.99 1.45
CA PHE A 192 37.92 0.22 1.96
C PHE A 192 36.98 0.77 0.87
N VAL A 193 35.72 1.05 1.19
CA VAL A 193 34.72 1.55 0.23
C VAL A 193 34.72 3.09 0.24
N PRO A 194 35.17 3.77 -0.85
CA PRO A 194 35.15 5.23 -0.90
C PRO A 194 33.74 5.82 -0.88
N THR A 195 33.65 7.04 -0.36
CA THR A 195 32.40 7.75 -0.13
C THR A 195 31.79 8.20 -1.45
N THR A 196 30.51 7.89 -1.64
CA THR A 196 29.71 8.38 -2.77
C THR A 196 28.74 9.47 -2.31
N HIS A 197 28.27 10.29 -3.26
CA HIS A 197 27.37 11.42 -3.03
C HIS A 197 26.25 11.44 -4.08
N ASP A 198 25.07 11.90 -3.68
CA ASP A 198 23.92 12.13 -4.57
C ASP A 198 24.19 13.23 -5.61
N LEU A 199 23.65 13.08 -6.83
CA LEU A 199 23.63 14.14 -7.84
C LEU A 199 23.02 15.44 -7.28
N LEU A 200 21.94 15.33 -6.50
CA LEU A 200 21.24 16.47 -5.87
C LEU A 200 22.12 17.29 -4.92
N ARG A 201 23.09 16.67 -4.23
CA ARG A 201 24.04 17.39 -3.37
C ARG A 201 25.09 18.14 -4.20
N ASN A 202 25.51 17.51 -5.31
CA ASN A 202 26.53 18.04 -6.22
C ASN A 202 26.01 19.16 -7.14
N LEU A 203 24.69 19.35 -7.30
CA LEU A 203 24.09 20.46 -8.07
C LEU A 203 24.61 21.85 -7.67
N SER A 204 25.06 22.01 -6.42
CA SER A 204 25.66 23.25 -5.91
C SER A 204 27.09 23.52 -6.43
N ASN A 205 27.74 22.54 -7.05
CA ASN A 205 29.16 22.58 -7.41
C ASN A 205 29.43 21.99 -8.80
N PHE A 206 28.94 22.71 -9.82
CA PHE A 206 29.09 22.42 -11.26
C PHE A 206 30.52 22.04 -11.71
N SER A 207 31.57 22.45 -10.99
CA SER A 207 32.96 22.11 -11.29
C SER A 207 33.21 20.58 -11.33
N LYS A 208 32.49 19.82 -10.51
CA LYS A 208 32.62 18.35 -10.40
C LYS A 208 31.82 17.55 -11.43
N PHE A 209 30.98 18.19 -12.25
CA PHE A 209 30.14 17.47 -13.22
C PHE A 209 30.99 16.72 -14.26
N ASN A 210 30.70 15.43 -14.43
CA ASN A 210 31.28 14.60 -15.48
C ASN A 210 30.39 14.59 -16.74
N VAL A 211 30.84 13.91 -17.80
CA VAL A 211 30.09 13.83 -19.08
C VAL A 211 28.73 13.14 -18.92
N PHE A 212 28.57 12.22 -17.97
CA PHE A 212 27.30 11.56 -17.69
C PHE A 212 26.32 12.47 -16.94
N ASP A 213 26.79 13.29 -15.99
CA ASP A 213 25.97 14.31 -15.32
C ASP A 213 25.45 15.34 -16.34
N LEU A 214 26.31 15.78 -17.26
CA LEU A 214 25.97 16.69 -18.36
C LEU A 214 24.99 16.04 -19.35
N CYS A 215 25.17 14.77 -19.68
CA CYS A 215 24.23 14.01 -20.52
C CYS A 215 22.85 13.86 -19.85
N ASN A 216 22.83 13.61 -18.53
CA ASN A 216 21.60 13.50 -17.75
C ASN A 216 20.83 14.84 -17.75
N ILE A 217 21.50 15.92 -17.37
CA ILE A 217 20.87 17.26 -17.33
C ILE A 217 20.43 17.69 -18.75
N GLY A 218 21.25 17.41 -19.77
CA GLY A 218 20.93 17.71 -21.17
C GLY A 218 19.73 16.94 -21.71
N THR A 219 19.59 15.65 -21.41
CA THR A 219 18.43 14.84 -21.83
C THR A 219 17.14 15.26 -21.12
N ASN A 220 17.19 15.53 -19.81
CA ASN A 220 16.06 16.09 -19.07
C ASN A 220 15.64 17.46 -19.63
N ALA A 221 16.60 18.36 -19.85
CA ALA A 221 16.35 19.68 -20.43
C ALA A 221 15.80 19.60 -21.86
N PHE A 222 16.23 18.63 -22.66
CA PHE A 222 15.69 18.37 -24.01
C PHE A 222 14.22 17.96 -23.98
N PHE A 223 13.81 17.02 -23.10
CA PHE A 223 12.40 16.66 -22.97
C PHE A 223 11.53 17.82 -22.46
N ILE A 224 12.04 18.62 -21.52
CA ILE A 224 11.36 19.84 -21.06
C ILE A 224 11.24 20.86 -22.20
N PHE A 225 12.29 21.05 -23.01
CA PHE A 225 12.26 21.92 -24.17
C PHE A 225 11.24 21.46 -25.21
N LEU A 226 11.19 20.15 -25.53
CA LEU A 226 10.18 19.59 -26.43
C LEU A 226 8.75 19.86 -25.92
N PHE A 227 8.50 19.75 -24.61
CA PHE A 227 7.18 19.99 -24.03
C PHE A 227 6.71 21.44 -24.19
N PHE A 228 7.59 22.43 -23.96
CA PHE A 228 7.22 23.86 -24.03
C PHE A 228 7.34 24.48 -25.43
N PHE A 229 8.22 23.97 -26.30
CA PHE A 229 8.55 24.58 -27.58
C PHE A 229 8.24 23.70 -28.81
N SER A 230 7.62 22.52 -28.64
CA SER A 230 7.22 21.65 -29.76
C SER A 230 5.81 21.09 -29.61
N SER A 231 4.98 21.27 -30.64
CA SER A 231 3.59 20.79 -30.69
C SER A 231 3.48 19.27 -30.94
N LEU A 232 4.15 18.46 -30.12
CA LEU A 232 4.14 17.01 -30.26
C LEU A 232 2.77 16.40 -29.92
N PRO A 233 2.31 15.38 -30.67
CA PRO A 233 1.09 14.64 -30.36
C PRO A 233 1.19 13.91 -29.01
N ALA A 234 0.06 13.79 -28.31
CA ALA A 234 0.02 13.30 -26.93
C ALA A 234 0.59 11.88 -26.74
N TRP A 235 0.46 11.00 -27.73
CA TRP A 235 0.99 9.63 -27.69
C TRP A 235 2.53 9.57 -27.61
N LEU A 236 3.26 10.59 -28.08
CA LEU A 236 4.72 10.61 -27.94
C LEU A 236 5.16 10.74 -26.49
N TYR A 237 4.40 11.45 -25.64
CA TYR A 237 4.71 11.56 -24.21
C TYR A 237 4.46 10.23 -23.47
N VAL A 238 3.42 9.48 -23.88
CA VAL A 238 3.20 8.09 -23.46
C VAL A 238 4.38 7.21 -23.88
N PHE A 239 4.81 7.30 -25.14
CA PHE A 239 5.94 6.54 -25.65
C PHE A 239 7.27 6.88 -24.93
N PHE A 240 7.58 8.16 -24.71
CA PHE A 240 8.79 8.57 -24.01
C PHE A 240 8.80 8.05 -22.56
N PHE A 241 7.68 8.14 -21.84
CA PHE A 241 7.59 7.54 -20.51
C PHE A 241 7.78 6.02 -20.55
N PHE A 242 7.04 5.30 -21.40
CA PHE A 242 7.19 3.84 -21.50
C PHE A 242 8.59 3.40 -21.93
N PHE A 243 9.28 4.15 -22.80
CA PHE A 243 10.65 3.87 -23.19
C PHE A 243 11.61 3.91 -21.99
N TRP A 244 11.57 4.98 -21.18
CA TRP A 244 12.43 5.09 -20.00
C TRP A 244 12.01 4.13 -18.87
N ARG A 245 10.71 3.88 -18.72
CA ARG A 245 10.13 2.89 -17.79
C ARG A 245 10.58 1.47 -18.11
N LEU A 246 10.55 1.06 -19.38
CA LEU A 246 11.12 -0.22 -19.81
C LEU A 246 12.66 -0.22 -19.70
N GLY A 247 13.32 0.91 -19.97
CA GLY A 247 14.76 1.09 -19.72
C GLY A 247 15.15 0.86 -18.25
N TYR A 248 14.29 1.29 -17.32
CA TYR A 248 14.42 1.01 -15.89
C TYR A 248 14.10 -0.47 -15.60
N ASP A 249 12.83 -0.86 -15.62
CA ASP A 249 12.40 -2.16 -15.04
C ASP A 249 12.90 -3.37 -15.85
N ALA A 250 12.98 -3.27 -17.19
CA ALA A 250 13.47 -4.36 -18.05
C ALA A 250 14.95 -4.20 -18.44
N GLY A 251 15.40 -2.98 -18.73
CA GLY A 251 16.77 -2.70 -19.17
C GLY A 251 17.81 -2.87 -18.06
N LEU A 252 17.64 -2.18 -16.93
CA LEU A 252 18.48 -2.41 -15.75
C LEU A 252 18.22 -3.80 -15.16
N GLY A 253 16.97 -4.30 -15.21
CA GLY A 253 16.62 -5.67 -14.83
C GLY A 253 17.44 -6.74 -15.54
N ALA A 254 17.58 -6.67 -16.87
CA ALA A 254 18.41 -7.59 -17.63
C ALA A 254 19.90 -7.46 -17.27
N LEU A 255 20.43 -6.23 -17.17
CA LEU A 255 21.82 -5.99 -16.79
C LEU A 255 22.15 -6.58 -15.40
N LEU A 256 21.27 -6.37 -14.42
CA LEU A 256 21.39 -6.89 -13.06
C LEU A 256 21.23 -8.42 -13.01
N HIS A 257 20.30 -9.00 -13.77
CA HIS A 257 20.14 -10.46 -13.87
C HIS A 257 21.42 -11.13 -14.40
N TYR A 258 21.98 -10.63 -15.52
CA TYR A 258 23.24 -11.15 -16.07
C TYR A 258 24.44 -10.86 -15.16
N GLN A 259 24.44 -9.75 -14.41
CA GLN A 259 25.47 -9.47 -13.41
C GLN A 259 25.40 -10.46 -12.24
N SER A 260 24.22 -10.72 -11.68
CA SER A 260 23.97 -11.68 -10.59
C SER A 260 24.39 -13.11 -10.95
N ASN A 261 24.18 -13.53 -12.20
CA ASN A 261 24.40 -14.91 -12.63
C ASN A 261 25.75 -15.17 -13.30
N GLY A 262 26.37 -14.19 -13.98
CA GLY A 262 27.65 -14.38 -14.67
C GLY A 262 28.63 -13.21 -14.63
N LYS A 263 28.40 -12.21 -13.74
CA LYS A 263 29.25 -11.01 -13.58
C LYS A 263 29.45 -10.21 -14.89
N HIS A 264 28.44 -10.22 -15.77
CA HIS A 264 28.57 -9.72 -17.15
C HIS A 264 28.95 -8.23 -17.24
N VAL A 265 28.42 -7.38 -16.34
CA VAL A 265 28.72 -5.94 -16.34
C VAL A 265 30.18 -5.70 -15.93
N VAL A 266 30.65 -6.37 -14.88
CA VAL A 266 32.06 -6.34 -14.44
C VAL A 266 32.99 -6.82 -15.57
N ASN A 267 32.65 -7.94 -16.21
CA ASN A 267 33.42 -8.50 -17.33
C ASN A 267 33.45 -7.58 -18.56
N TYR A 268 32.37 -6.85 -18.85
CA TYR A 268 32.32 -5.86 -19.93
C TYR A 268 33.15 -4.62 -19.62
N VAL A 269 33.03 -4.07 -18.41
CA VAL A 269 33.86 -2.93 -17.96
C VAL A 269 35.34 -3.29 -17.95
N GLN A 270 35.72 -4.50 -17.51
CA GLN A 270 37.12 -4.95 -17.59
C GLN A 270 37.64 -5.00 -19.03
N LYS A 271 36.83 -5.45 -20.00
CA LYS A 271 37.21 -5.43 -21.43
C LYS A 271 37.45 -4.00 -21.95
N LEU A 272 36.65 -3.02 -21.49
CA LEU A 272 36.87 -1.60 -21.82
C LEU A 272 38.14 -1.04 -21.15
N LEU A 273 38.39 -1.35 -19.87
CA LEU A 273 39.54 -0.85 -19.12
C LEU A 273 40.89 -1.48 -19.51
N ASN A 274 40.85 -2.56 -20.31
CA ASN A 274 42.02 -3.12 -20.99
C ASN A 274 42.43 -2.29 -22.23
N GLN A 275 41.56 -1.42 -22.75
CA GLN A 275 41.86 -0.54 -23.89
C GLN A 275 42.31 0.85 -23.39
N PRO A 276 43.39 1.44 -23.94
CA PRO A 276 44.00 2.63 -23.35
C PRO A 276 43.10 3.88 -23.39
N ALA A 277 42.41 4.14 -24.50
CA ALA A 277 41.56 5.32 -24.63
C ALA A 277 40.27 5.25 -23.78
N PRO A 278 39.47 4.15 -23.79
CA PRO A 278 38.35 4.00 -22.86
C PRO A 278 38.80 4.02 -21.39
N ARG A 279 39.93 3.39 -21.04
CA ARG A 279 40.47 3.45 -19.66
C ARG A 279 40.77 4.88 -19.24
N ALA A 280 41.47 5.66 -20.07
CA ALA A 280 41.80 7.06 -19.77
C ALA A 280 40.55 7.92 -19.62
N PHE A 281 39.57 7.77 -20.52
CA PHE A 281 38.28 8.48 -20.45
C PHE A 281 37.51 8.12 -19.16
N ILE A 282 37.27 6.84 -18.90
CA ILE A 282 36.52 6.36 -17.73
C ILE A 282 37.19 6.83 -16.44
N LYS A 283 38.53 6.68 -16.34
CA LYS A 283 39.31 7.13 -15.18
C LYS A 283 39.13 8.63 -14.93
N ALA A 284 39.14 9.47 -15.98
CA ALA A 284 38.88 10.90 -15.86
C ALA A 284 37.44 11.19 -15.38
N GLN A 285 36.42 10.53 -15.94
CA GLN A 285 35.02 10.79 -15.56
C GLN A 285 34.70 10.36 -14.12
N LEU A 286 35.22 9.22 -13.65
CA LEU A 286 35.02 8.77 -12.28
C LEU A 286 35.80 9.62 -11.27
N THR A 287 37.09 9.86 -11.53
CA THR A 287 37.94 10.65 -10.60
C THR A 287 37.44 12.09 -10.44
N ARG A 288 36.77 12.67 -11.46
CA ARG A 288 36.17 14.01 -11.37
C ARG A 288 34.92 14.08 -10.47
N LYS A 289 34.08 13.04 -10.46
CA LYS A 289 32.81 13.00 -9.70
C LYS A 289 33.01 12.57 -8.23
N MET A 290 34.08 11.83 -7.93
CA MET A 290 34.38 11.31 -6.59
C MET A 290 35.06 12.33 -5.64
N GLY A 291 35.30 11.90 -4.40
CA GLY A 291 36.07 12.62 -3.38
C GLY A 291 37.56 12.25 -3.36
N ASP A 292 38.32 12.93 -2.49
CA ASP A 292 39.77 12.71 -2.32
C ASP A 292 40.12 11.34 -1.68
N ASP A 293 39.11 10.62 -1.18
CA ASP A 293 39.20 9.26 -0.66
C ASP A 293 39.12 8.16 -1.75
N TYR A 294 38.88 8.54 -3.00
CA TYR A 294 38.82 7.61 -4.14
C TYR A 294 40.11 7.57 -4.95
N ASN A 295 40.66 6.37 -5.15
CA ASN A 295 41.72 6.10 -6.10
C ASN A 295 41.34 4.96 -7.05
N PHE A 296 41.15 5.31 -8.32
CA PHE A 296 40.73 4.43 -9.42
C PHE A 296 41.52 3.11 -9.52
N GLU A 297 42.83 3.12 -9.25
CA GLU A 297 43.71 1.95 -9.39
C GLU A 297 43.82 1.11 -8.10
N ALA A 298 43.33 1.61 -6.96
CA ALA A 298 43.41 0.93 -5.67
C ALA A 298 42.13 0.13 -5.34
N VAL A 299 40.98 0.59 -5.81
CA VAL A 299 39.68 -0.08 -5.65
C VAL A 299 39.55 -1.30 -6.59
N PRO A 300 38.74 -2.31 -6.23
CA PRO A 300 38.48 -3.45 -7.12
C PRO A 300 37.67 -3.07 -8.36
N ILE A 301 37.76 -3.90 -9.40
CA ILE A 301 37.03 -3.71 -10.67
C ILE A 301 35.52 -3.67 -10.45
N GLU A 302 35.00 -4.46 -9.52
CA GLU A 302 33.59 -4.50 -9.14
C GLU A 302 33.07 -3.14 -8.68
N TYR A 303 33.87 -2.38 -7.93
CA TYR A 303 33.51 -1.03 -7.46
C TYR A 303 33.53 -0.01 -8.61
N ASN A 304 34.54 -0.05 -9.48
CA ASN A 304 34.61 0.83 -10.66
C ASN A 304 33.49 0.52 -11.68
N ALA A 305 33.11 -0.75 -11.82
CA ALA A 305 31.98 -1.17 -12.65
C ALA A 305 30.65 -0.72 -12.05
N TRP A 306 30.47 -0.83 -10.73
CA TRP A 306 29.31 -0.30 -10.02
C TRP A 306 29.20 1.24 -10.15
N LEU A 307 30.31 1.98 -10.01
CA LEU A 307 30.29 3.44 -10.22
C LEU A 307 29.86 3.85 -11.64
N LEU A 308 30.27 3.09 -12.67
CA LEU A 308 29.79 3.30 -14.04
C LEU A 308 28.32 2.94 -14.21
N PHE A 309 27.89 1.81 -13.65
CA PHE A 309 26.48 1.41 -13.63
C PHE A 309 25.61 2.49 -12.96
N ARG A 310 26.08 3.08 -11.85
CA ARG A 310 25.46 4.25 -11.21
C ARG A 310 25.20 5.42 -12.16
N GLN A 311 26.10 5.69 -13.11
CA GLN A 311 25.89 6.78 -14.09
C GLN A 311 24.75 6.46 -15.07
N LEU A 312 24.60 5.18 -15.45
CA LEU A 312 23.50 4.72 -16.30
C LEU A 312 22.16 4.79 -15.55
N VAL A 313 22.14 4.36 -14.28
CA VAL A 313 20.97 4.48 -13.40
C VAL A 313 20.59 5.95 -13.19
N ASP A 314 21.55 6.84 -12.90
CA ASP A 314 21.34 8.29 -12.77
C ASP A 314 20.58 8.87 -13.99
N ILE A 315 20.97 8.47 -15.21
CA ILE A 315 20.34 8.92 -16.46
C ILE A 315 18.94 8.33 -16.64
N ILE A 316 18.77 7.03 -16.46
CA ILE A 316 17.50 6.33 -16.73
C ILE A 316 16.41 6.78 -15.74
N LEU A 317 16.69 6.81 -14.43
CA LEU A 317 15.68 7.14 -13.41
C LEU A 317 15.27 8.62 -13.45
N ALA A 318 16.20 9.52 -13.79
CA ALA A 318 15.85 10.93 -13.98
C ALA A 318 14.96 11.13 -15.22
N ASN A 319 15.29 10.49 -16.34
CA ASN A 319 14.50 10.59 -17.56
C ASN A 319 13.13 9.88 -17.47
N ASP A 320 13.01 8.75 -16.74
CA ASP A 320 11.73 8.12 -16.39
C ASP A 320 10.84 9.12 -15.62
N LEU A 321 11.39 9.73 -14.57
CA LEU A 321 10.66 10.66 -13.72
C LEU A 321 10.23 11.93 -14.48
N ILE A 322 11.11 12.55 -15.28
CA ILE A 322 10.72 13.75 -16.03
C ILE A 322 9.72 13.43 -17.13
N CYS A 323 9.90 12.32 -17.87
CA CYS A 323 8.94 11.91 -18.90
C CYS A 323 7.58 11.59 -18.29
N TYR A 324 7.53 10.99 -17.09
CA TYR A 324 6.28 10.80 -16.35
C TYR A 324 5.62 12.14 -15.96
N PHE A 325 6.36 13.11 -15.45
CA PHE A 325 5.82 14.45 -15.14
C PHE A 325 5.28 15.16 -16.38
N LEU A 326 6.03 15.15 -17.49
CA LEU A 326 5.62 15.78 -18.75
C LEU A 326 4.39 15.06 -19.36
N PHE A 327 4.34 13.73 -19.28
CA PHE A 327 3.16 12.93 -19.60
C PHE A 327 1.94 13.33 -18.74
N CYS A 328 2.11 13.40 -17.41
CA CYS A 328 1.05 13.81 -16.48
C CYS A 328 0.50 15.21 -16.83
N MET A 329 1.37 16.17 -17.12
CA MET A 329 0.94 17.52 -17.52
C MET A 329 0.28 17.55 -18.91
N LYS A 330 0.70 16.69 -19.85
CA LYS A 330 0.09 16.60 -21.19
C LYS A 330 -1.34 16.05 -21.15
N PHE A 331 -1.65 15.21 -20.16
CA PHE A 331 -2.97 14.61 -19.93
C PHE A 331 -3.63 15.17 -18.64
N ALA A 332 -3.32 16.41 -18.25
CA ALA A 332 -3.97 17.05 -17.10
C ALA A 332 -5.31 17.68 -17.51
N GLU A 333 -6.40 17.18 -16.93
CA GLU A 333 -7.76 17.64 -17.18
C GLU A 333 -8.15 18.69 -16.13
N ALA A 334 -8.33 19.94 -16.55
CA ALA A 334 -8.76 21.02 -15.66
C ALA A 334 -10.24 20.84 -15.25
N PRO A 335 -10.60 21.08 -13.97
CA PRO A 335 -11.99 20.97 -13.54
C PRO A 335 -12.82 22.17 -13.99
N GLU A 336 -13.94 21.92 -14.66
CA GLU A 336 -14.93 22.96 -15.04
C GLU A 336 -15.57 23.62 -13.80
N SER A 337 -15.67 22.89 -12.69
CA SER A 337 -16.15 23.40 -11.41
C SER A 337 -15.51 22.68 -10.21
N PHE A 338 -15.33 23.42 -9.11
CA PHE A 338 -14.76 22.89 -7.87
C PHE A 338 -15.85 22.37 -6.92
N SER A 339 -16.37 21.17 -7.21
CA SER A 339 -17.22 20.46 -6.25
C SER A 339 -16.40 19.95 -5.06
N VAL A 340 -17.07 19.65 -3.94
CA VAL A 340 -16.43 19.07 -2.73
C VAL A 340 -15.65 17.80 -3.06
N PHE A 341 -16.14 16.97 -3.98
CA PHE A 341 -15.45 15.77 -4.45
C PHE A 341 -14.18 16.09 -5.25
N VAL A 342 -14.20 17.12 -6.10
CA VAL A 342 -13.01 17.59 -6.83
C VAL A 342 -11.95 18.10 -5.84
N VAL A 343 -12.35 18.93 -4.87
CA VAL A 343 -11.44 19.44 -3.83
C VAL A 343 -10.85 18.30 -2.99
N ALA A 344 -11.67 17.33 -2.56
CA ALA A 344 -11.20 16.16 -1.84
C ALA A 344 -10.24 15.29 -2.68
N GLN A 345 -10.51 15.11 -3.97
CA GLN A 345 -9.63 14.42 -4.91
C GLN A 345 -8.25 15.08 -5.00
N TYR A 346 -8.17 16.41 -5.11
CA TYR A 346 -6.91 17.14 -5.09
C TYR A 346 -6.17 17.01 -3.75
N ILE A 347 -6.87 17.13 -2.62
CA ILE A 347 -6.27 16.99 -1.28
C ILE A 347 -5.67 15.59 -1.09
N VAL A 348 -6.41 14.53 -1.44
CA VAL A 348 -5.92 13.15 -1.37
C VAL A 348 -4.76 12.94 -2.34
N GLY A 349 -4.87 13.43 -3.58
CA GLY A 349 -3.81 13.30 -4.59
C GLY A 349 -2.48 13.92 -4.13
N VAL A 350 -2.51 15.16 -3.64
CA VAL A 350 -1.34 15.85 -3.07
C VAL A 350 -0.82 15.12 -1.83
N ALA A 351 -1.70 14.65 -0.94
CA ALA A 351 -1.29 13.89 0.25
C ALA A 351 -0.54 12.60 -0.11
N LEU A 352 -1.00 11.85 -1.13
CA LEU A 352 -0.29 10.66 -1.61
C LEU A 352 1.10 10.99 -2.17
N CYS A 353 1.25 12.10 -2.90
CA CYS A 353 2.55 12.57 -3.38
C CYS A 353 3.49 12.98 -2.23
N VAL A 354 2.99 13.67 -1.20
CA VAL A 354 3.78 14.06 -0.02
C VAL A 354 4.20 12.85 0.82
N VAL A 355 3.29 11.89 1.05
CA VAL A 355 3.61 10.62 1.72
C VAL A 355 4.65 9.83 0.94
N ASN A 356 4.54 9.77 -0.40
CA ASN A 356 5.53 9.11 -1.25
C ASN A 356 6.93 9.74 -1.13
N PHE A 357 7.01 11.07 -1.18
CA PHE A 357 8.27 11.80 -1.02
C PHE A 357 8.91 11.50 0.35
N TRP A 358 8.13 11.51 1.43
CA TRP A 358 8.61 11.08 2.75
C TRP A 358 9.12 9.63 2.71
N VAL A 359 8.38 8.70 2.09
CA VAL A 359 8.78 7.29 2.02
C VAL A 359 10.07 7.08 1.23
N LYS A 360 10.28 7.79 0.11
CA LYS A 360 11.55 7.72 -0.66
C LYS A 360 12.72 8.30 0.16
N VAL A 361 12.52 9.44 0.82
CA VAL A 361 13.57 10.07 1.67
C VAL A 361 13.92 9.20 2.87
N ASP A 362 12.93 8.61 3.54
CA ASP A 362 13.17 7.73 4.70
C ASP A 362 13.75 6.38 4.29
N ALA A 363 13.33 5.82 3.14
CA ALA A 363 13.97 4.62 2.60
C ALA A 363 15.45 4.88 2.28
N HIS A 364 15.77 5.98 1.60
CA HIS A 364 17.16 6.34 1.29
C HIS A 364 18.00 6.60 2.56
N ARG A 365 17.39 7.18 3.61
CA ARG A 365 18.03 7.33 4.93
C ARG A 365 18.49 5.99 5.50
N VAL A 366 17.75 4.90 5.28
CA VAL A 366 18.10 3.56 5.76
C VAL A 366 19.12 2.88 4.83
N VAL A 367 18.79 2.70 3.54
CA VAL A 367 19.57 1.84 2.63
C VAL A 367 20.88 2.46 2.14
N LYS A 368 20.96 3.81 2.07
CA LYS A 368 22.05 4.62 1.48
C LYS A 368 22.30 4.35 -0.02
N ASP A 369 23.20 5.12 -0.61
CA ASP A 369 23.71 4.99 -1.98
C ASP A 369 24.01 3.55 -2.43
N PHE A 370 24.56 2.72 -1.54
CA PHE A 370 25.03 1.38 -1.90
C PHE A 370 23.88 0.47 -2.36
N ALA A 371 22.88 0.26 -1.51
CA ALA A 371 21.74 -0.59 -1.82
C ALA A 371 20.69 0.13 -2.69
N TRP A 372 20.59 1.47 -2.64
CA TRP A 372 19.73 2.25 -3.54
C TRP A 372 20.10 2.08 -5.03
N TYR A 373 21.37 1.77 -5.32
CA TYR A 373 21.87 1.51 -6.67
C TYR A 373 22.36 0.05 -6.84
N TRP A 374 21.71 -0.92 -6.17
CA TRP A 374 21.92 -2.38 -6.32
C TRP A 374 23.40 -2.82 -6.25
N GLY A 375 24.17 -2.25 -5.30
CA GLY A 375 25.62 -2.48 -5.19
C GLY A 375 26.00 -3.92 -4.80
N ASP A 376 25.11 -4.65 -4.14
CA ASP A 376 25.29 -6.05 -3.74
C ASP A 376 25.37 -7.03 -4.93
N PHE A 377 24.79 -6.67 -6.07
CA PHE A 377 25.03 -7.35 -7.35
C PHE A 377 26.50 -7.29 -7.81
N PHE A 378 27.32 -6.39 -7.24
CA PHE A 378 28.73 -6.18 -7.59
C PHE A 378 29.69 -6.59 -6.48
N PHE A 379 29.44 -6.18 -5.24
CA PHE A 379 30.27 -6.48 -4.06
C PHE A 379 29.44 -6.28 -2.77
N LEU A 380 29.76 -6.97 -1.68
CA LEU A 380 29.06 -6.80 -0.41
C LEU A 380 29.72 -5.74 0.47
N ILE A 381 28.97 -5.16 1.42
CA ILE A 381 29.50 -4.25 2.46
C ILE A 381 29.17 -4.83 3.84
N GLU A 382 30.09 -4.70 4.79
CA GLU A 382 29.80 -4.89 6.21
C GLU A 382 28.92 -3.73 6.71
N GLN A 383 27.60 -3.88 6.60
CA GLN A 383 26.61 -2.92 7.08
C GLN A 383 25.44 -3.66 7.73
N GLU A 384 25.24 -3.46 9.03
CA GLU A 384 24.02 -3.87 9.70
C GLU A 384 22.85 -2.99 9.23
N LEU A 385 21.90 -3.59 8.50
CA LEU A 385 20.68 -2.93 8.06
C LEU A 385 19.70 -2.84 9.23
N THR A 386 19.73 -1.72 9.95
CA THR A 386 18.70 -1.38 10.93
C THR A 386 17.39 -1.13 10.21
N PHE A 387 16.46 -2.11 10.25
CA PHE A 387 15.15 -1.99 9.63
C PHE A 387 14.21 -1.09 10.48
N ASP A 388 14.50 0.21 10.49
CA ASP A 388 13.70 1.24 11.14
C ASP A 388 12.85 2.04 10.13
N GLY A 389 12.03 2.97 10.65
CA GLY A 389 11.18 3.83 9.83
C GLY A 389 10.27 3.06 8.86
N VAL A 390 10.28 3.42 7.58
CA VAL A 390 9.41 2.81 6.56
C VAL A 390 9.62 1.30 6.35
N PHE A 391 10.76 0.72 6.73
CA PHE A 391 10.99 -0.73 6.69
C PHE A 391 10.35 -1.50 7.86
N GLN A 392 9.68 -0.80 8.77
CA GLN A 392 8.72 -1.39 9.73
C GLN A 392 7.28 -1.36 9.21
N MET A 393 6.98 -0.53 8.21
CA MET A 393 5.64 -0.36 7.63
C MET A 393 5.35 -1.36 6.49
N ALA A 394 6.32 -1.64 5.63
CA ALA A 394 6.15 -2.51 4.47
C ALA A 394 7.41 -3.38 4.22
N PRO A 395 7.29 -4.55 3.53
CA PRO A 395 8.45 -5.39 3.23
C PRO A 395 9.44 -4.71 2.28
N HIS A 396 8.91 -4.19 1.16
CA HIS A 396 9.67 -3.46 0.15
C HIS A 396 9.10 -2.04 0.01
N PRO A 397 9.39 -1.11 0.95
CA PRO A 397 8.79 0.23 0.96
C PRO A 397 9.15 1.04 -0.29
N MET A 398 10.30 0.79 -0.93
CA MET A 398 10.69 1.46 -2.18
C MET A 398 9.80 1.10 -3.38
N TYR A 399 9.23 -0.12 -3.39
CA TYR A 399 8.49 -0.71 -4.52
C TYR A 399 6.99 -0.92 -4.26
N SER A 400 6.50 -0.48 -3.10
CA SER A 400 5.07 -0.56 -2.72
C SER A 400 4.52 0.81 -2.36
N VAL A 401 4.67 1.23 -1.10
CA VAL A 401 4.26 2.59 -0.64
C VAL A 401 5.07 3.69 -1.37
N GLY A 402 6.30 3.35 -1.78
CA GLY A 402 7.15 4.12 -2.68
C GLY A 402 6.61 4.31 -4.10
N TYR A 403 5.42 3.83 -4.44
CA TYR A 403 4.73 4.15 -5.70
C TYR A 403 3.43 4.96 -5.54
N LEU A 404 3.06 5.36 -4.30
CA LEU A 404 1.90 6.25 -4.06
C LEU A 404 1.89 7.56 -4.85
N PHE A 405 3.05 8.09 -5.26
CA PHE A 405 3.14 9.28 -6.12
C PHE A 405 2.41 9.12 -7.45
N PHE A 406 2.44 7.94 -8.07
CA PHE A 406 1.74 7.69 -9.33
C PHE A 406 0.21 7.78 -9.17
N TYR A 407 -0.33 7.23 -8.08
CA TYR A 407 -1.76 7.36 -7.76
C TYR A 407 -2.12 8.78 -7.36
N GLY A 408 -1.25 9.47 -6.62
CA GLY A 408 -1.41 10.87 -6.28
C GLY A 408 -1.49 11.78 -7.51
N MET A 409 -0.56 11.62 -8.45
CA MET A 409 -0.57 12.33 -9.73
C MET A 409 -1.81 11.99 -10.57
N SER A 410 -2.22 10.72 -10.62
CA SER A 410 -3.45 10.32 -11.32
C SER A 410 -4.72 11.00 -10.78
N LEU A 411 -4.78 11.25 -9.47
CA LEU A 411 -5.88 12.02 -8.86
C LEU A 411 -5.76 13.52 -9.18
N VAL A 412 -4.56 14.10 -9.17
CA VAL A 412 -4.30 15.52 -9.44
C VAL A 412 -4.50 15.89 -10.92
N THR A 413 -4.07 15.05 -11.86
CA THR A 413 -4.32 15.24 -13.31
C THR A 413 -5.76 14.92 -13.70
N ARG A 414 -6.53 14.29 -12.80
CA ARG A 414 -7.91 13.82 -12.98
C ARG A 414 -8.11 12.76 -14.08
N SER A 415 -7.05 12.34 -14.76
CA SER A 415 -7.14 11.57 -16.01
C SER A 415 -6.99 10.06 -15.83
N TYR A 416 -7.92 9.32 -16.43
CA TYR A 416 -7.88 7.86 -16.49
C TYR A 416 -6.68 7.32 -17.28
N ILE A 417 -6.19 8.06 -18.28
CA ILE A 417 -5.00 7.65 -19.06
C ILE A 417 -3.76 7.66 -18.15
N VAL A 418 -3.63 8.67 -17.29
CA VAL A 418 -2.58 8.74 -16.27
C VAL A 418 -2.73 7.59 -15.26
N LEU A 419 -3.95 7.22 -14.86
CA LEU A 419 -4.20 6.10 -13.94
C LEU A 419 -3.76 4.74 -14.50
N TYR A 420 -4.12 4.38 -15.74
CA TYR A 420 -3.77 3.07 -16.29
C TYR A 420 -2.28 2.95 -16.61
N ILE A 421 -1.66 4.02 -17.09
CA ILE A 421 -0.21 4.04 -17.37
C ILE A 421 0.59 4.00 -16.05
N SER A 422 0.08 4.66 -15.00
CA SER A 422 0.59 4.54 -13.63
C SER A 422 0.49 3.12 -13.06
N LEU A 423 -0.64 2.44 -13.28
CA LEU A 423 -0.84 1.04 -12.87
C LEU A 423 0.12 0.10 -13.61
N ALA A 424 0.26 0.26 -14.93
CA ALA A 424 1.18 -0.53 -15.75
C ALA A 424 2.64 -0.34 -15.30
N ALA A 425 3.07 0.89 -15.05
CA ALA A 425 4.44 1.18 -14.60
C ALA A 425 4.73 0.65 -13.18
N HIS A 426 3.76 0.66 -12.26
CA HIS A 426 3.91 0.03 -10.95
C HIS A 426 3.92 -1.51 -11.06
N PHE A 427 3.16 -2.09 -11.99
CA PHE A 427 3.23 -3.52 -12.29
C PHE A 427 4.59 -3.93 -12.86
N CYS A 428 5.18 -3.15 -13.78
CA CYS A 428 6.55 -3.36 -14.26
C CYS A 428 7.57 -3.41 -13.11
N GLN A 429 7.43 -2.53 -12.11
CA GLN A 429 8.30 -2.56 -10.92
C GLN A 429 8.15 -3.84 -10.11
N PHE A 430 6.93 -4.37 -9.92
CA PHE A 430 6.73 -5.66 -9.25
C PHE A 430 7.28 -6.84 -10.05
N VAL A 431 7.22 -6.78 -11.39
CA VAL A 431 7.85 -7.79 -12.26
C VAL A 431 9.38 -7.76 -12.13
N PHE A 432 10.00 -6.59 -12.08
CA PHE A 432 11.43 -6.45 -11.75
C PHE A 432 11.78 -7.05 -10.38
N LEU A 433 11.00 -6.71 -9.34
CA LEU A 433 11.20 -7.21 -7.98
C LEU A 433 11.12 -8.74 -7.92
N ALA A 434 10.11 -9.34 -8.56
CA ALA A 434 9.88 -10.78 -8.54
C ALA A 434 10.88 -11.58 -9.40
N LEU A 435 11.34 -11.05 -10.53
CA LEU A 435 12.19 -11.79 -11.49
C LEU A 435 13.69 -11.49 -11.40
N VAL A 436 14.09 -10.39 -10.75
CA VAL A 436 15.49 -9.93 -10.69
C VAL A 436 15.98 -9.76 -9.26
N GLU A 437 15.28 -8.97 -8.45
CA GLU A 437 15.78 -8.57 -7.13
C GLU A 437 15.56 -9.65 -6.05
N ASN A 438 14.34 -10.17 -5.87
CA ASN A 438 14.09 -11.23 -4.88
C ASN A 438 14.95 -12.49 -5.12
N PRO A 439 15.08 -13.02 -6.37
CA PRO A 439 15.99 -14.14 -6.64
C PRO A 439 17.48 -13.84 -6.37
N HIS A 440 17.90 -12.57 -6.39
CA HIS A 440 19.25 -12.18 -5.98
C HIS A 440 19.38 -12.08 -4.45
N ILE A 441 18.37 -11.55 -3.76
CA ILE A 441 18.30 -11.49 -2.29
C ILE A 441 18.35 -12.90 -1.71
N ASP A 442 17.51 -13.82 -2.20
CA ASP A 442 17.46 -15.20 -1.70
C ASP A 442 18.80 -15.92 -1.87
N LYS A 443 19.41 -15.78 -3.05
CA LYS A 443 20.71 -16.34 -3.41
C LYS A 443 21.87 -15.78 -2.57
N THR A 444 21.75 -14.55 -2.07
CA THR A 444 22.85 -13.82 -1.41
C THR A 444 22.75 -13.85 0.11
N TYR A 445 21.53 -13.82 0.67
CA TYR A 445 21.31 -13.64 2.11
C TYR A 445 20.57 -14.82 2.80
N ASN A 446 19.74 -15.60 2.08
CA ASN A 446 18.89 -16.64 2.70
C ASN A 446 19.51 -18.05 2.72
N THR A 447 20.81 -18.18 2.44
CA THR A 447 21.55 -19.45 2.29
C THR A 447 21.94 -20.15 3.61
N GLY A 448 21.25 -19.85 4.72
CA GLY A 448 21.63 -20.35 6.05
C GLY A 448 20.53 -20.42 7.12
N GLY A 449 19.25 -20.37 6.73
CA GLY A 449 18.14 -20.56 7.68
C GLY A 449 18.05 -22.02 8.17
N PRO A 450 17.70 -22.28 9.44
CA PRO A 450 17.46 -23.64 9.91
C PRO A 450 16.22 -24.22 9.22
N ALA A 451 16.33 -25.44 8.71
CA ALA A 451 15.16 -26.19 8.22
C ALA A 451 14.21 -26.50 9.39
N PRO A 452 12.89 -26.53 9.16
CA PRO A 452 11.91 -26.85 10.20
C PRO A 452 12.15 -28.27 10.76
N ASP A 453 11.93 -28.43 12.06
CA ASP A 453 12.14 -29.68 12.79
C ASP A 453 11.22 -30.80 12.23
N PRO A 454 11.78 -31.93 11.74
CA PRO A 454 11.00 -33.07 11.27
C PRO A 454 9.95 -33.57 12.27
N ALA A 455 10.21 -33.49 13.59
CA ALA A 455 9.26 -33.92 14.60
C ALA A 455 8.03 -32.97 14.68
N GLN A 456 8.25 -31.66 14.57
CA GLN A 456 7.18 -30.67 14.51
C GLN A 456 6.39 -30.78 13.20
N THR A 457 7.09 -31.00 12.08
CA THR A 457 6.47 -31.25 10.77
C THR A 457 5.63 -32.55 10.77
N GLN A 458 6.07 -33.59 11.48
CA GLN A 458 5.32 -34.84 11.62
C GLN A 458 4.04 -34.66 12.47
N ILE A 459 4.09 -33.86 13.54
CA ILE A 459 2.88 -33.47 14.31
C ILE A 459 1.91 -32.71 13.40
N LEU A 460 2.38 -31.75 12.61
CA LEU A 460 1.54 -31.01 11.66
C LEU A 460 0.83 -31.97 10.68
N HIS A 461 1.56 -32.90 10.06
CA HIS A 461 0.99 -33.90 9.16
C HIS A 461 0.06 -34.94 9.82
N GLN A 462 0.04 -35.03 11.16
CA GLN A 462 -0.93 -35.86 11.88
C GLN A 462 -2.31 -35.19 12.00
N TYR A 463 -2.36 -33.85 12.09
CA TYR A 463 -3.59 -33.05 12.21
C TYR A 463 -4.09 -32.45 10.89
N PHE A 464 -3.27 -32.43 9.84
CA PHE A 464 -3.59 -31.78 8.56
C PHE A 464 -3.29 -32.69 7.37
N ARG A 465 -4.34 -33.09 6.64
CA ARG A 465 -4.28 -34.05 5.53
C ARG A 465 -4.95 -33.51 4.26
N ARG A 466 -4.23 -32.72 3.47
CA ARG A 466 -4.69 -32.20 2.16
C ARG A 466 -6.10 -31.57 2.23
N ASP A 467 -6.32 -30.74 3.25
CA ASP A 467 -7.58 -30.03 3.43
C ASP A 467 -7.90 -29.13 2.22
N LEU A 468 -9.18 -29.06 1.84
CA LEU A 468 -9.58 -28.65 0.48
C LEU A 468 -9.63 -27.13 0.30
N ILE A 469 -8.69 -26.57 -0.45
CA ILE A 469 -8.65 -25.13 -0.77
C ILE A 469 -9.66 -24.76 -1.88
N VAL A 470 -10.87 -24.42 -1.43
CA VAL A 470 -11.89 -23.56 -2.04
C VAL A 470 -12.55 -23.98 -3.37
N PHE A 471 -11.80 -24.37 -4.43
CA PHE A 471 -12.34 -24.38 -5.80
C PHE A 471 -12.38 -25.76 -6.49
N ARG A 472 -13.31 -26.63 -6.08
CA ARG A 472 -13.76 -27.76 -6.92
C ARG A 472 -15.23 -28.11 -6.66
N ASN A 473 -16.07 -27.88 -7.68
CA ASN A 473 -17.51 -28.17 -7.77
C ASN A 473 -18.44 -27.31 -6.86
N MET A 474 -19.04 -26.26 -7.42
CA MET A 474 -20.34 -25.74 -6.97
C MET A 474 -21.21 -25.35 -8.17
N GLY A 475 -22.51 -25.67 -8.10
CA GLY A 475 -23.52 -25.25 -9.07
C GLY A 475 -24.30 -24.04 -8.55
N LEU A 476 -24.75 -23.17 -9.47
CA LEU A 476 -25.53 -21.99 -9.15
C LEU A 476 -27.02 -22.34 -9.03
N PHE A 477 -27.62 -22.10 -7.87
CA PHE A 477 -29.08 -22.16 -7.70
C PHE A 477 -29.73 -20.79 -7.97
N PRO A 478 -30.84 -20.72 -8.73
CA PRO A 478 -31.61 -19.50 -8.91
C PRO A 478 -32.34 -19.13 -7.60
N VAL A 479 -32.19 -17.88 -7.17
CA VAL A 479 -32.82 -17.31 -5.97
C VAL A 479 -33.01 -15.81 -6.21
N SER A 480 -34.10 -15.22 -5.74
CA SER A 480 -34.42 -13.79 -5.97
C SER A 480 -33.41 -12.84 -5.28
N LEU A 481 -33.30 -11.62 -5.82
CA LEU A 481 -32.33 -10.58 -5.43
C LEU A 481 -32.26 -10.34 -3.91
N CYS A 482 -33.40 -10.04 -3.29
CA CYS A 482 -33.48 -9.78 -1.85
C CYS A 482 -33.10 -11.02 -1.02
N LEU A 483 -33.44 -12.23 -1.49
CA LEU A 483 -33.05 -13.46 -0.81
C LEU A 483 -31.55 -13.72 -0.92
N SER A 484 -30.89 -13.41 -2.04
CA SER A 484 -29.42 -13.54 -2.13
C SER A 484 -28.67 -12.60 -1.20
N ALA A 485 -29.16 -11.37 -0.99
CA ALA A 485 -28.58 -10.45 -0.01
C ALA A 485 -28.80 -10.95 1.43
N LEU A 486 -30.02 -11.39 1.76
CA LEU A 486 -30.35 -11.97 3.06
C LEU A 486 -29.55 -13.26 3.33
N GLN A 487 -29.37 -14.11 2.31
CA GLN A 487 -28.58 -15.34 2.37
C GLN A 487 -27.11 -15.05 2.65
N ALA A 488 -26.50 -14.11 1.93
CA ALA A 488 -25.11 -13.72 2.15
C ALA A 488 -24.88 -13.10 3.53
N PHE A 489 -25.83 -12.29 4.02
CA PHE A 489 -25.81 -11.77 5.38
C PHE A 489 -25.99 -12.87 6.43
N ALA A 490 -26.90 -13.83 6.21
CA ALA A 490 -27.12 -14.95 7.11
C ALA A 490 -25.89 -15.87 7.22
N PHE A 491 -25.22 -16.19 6.10
CA PHE A 491 -23.99 -16.98 6.14
C PHE A 491 -22.83 -16.23 6.78
N ARG A 492 -22.70 -14.90 6.59
CA ARG A 492 -21.76 -14.07 7.35
C ARG A 492 -22.01 -14.14 8.86
N LEU A 493 -23.27 -14.07 9.30
CA LEU A 493 -23.63 -14.23 10.71
C LEU A 493 -23.31 -15.64 11.24
N VAL A 494 -23.65 -16.70 10.50
CA VAL A 494 -23.36 -18.10 10.89
C VAL A 494 -21.85 -18.32 11.02
N HIS A 495 -21.07 -17.89 10.02
CA HIS A 495 -19.62 -18.05 10.03
C HIS A 495 -18.94 -17.23 11.13
N THR A 496 -19.22 -15.92 11.22
CA THR A 496 -18.46 -15.04 12.12
C THR A 496 -19.04 -14.93 13.53
N VAL A 497 -20.37 -14.90 13.69
CA VAL A 497 -21.02 -14.82 15.02
C VAL A 497 -21.32 -16.22 15.56
N GLY A 498 -21.87 -17.11 14.73
CA GLY A 498 -22.20 -18.49 15.13
C GLY A 498 -20.97 -19.28 15.57
N LEU A 499 -19.94 -19.36 14.72
CA LEU A 499 -18.69 -20.03 15.11
C LEU A 499 -17.86 -19.22 16.12
N GLY A 500 -17.99 -17.89 16.14
CA GLY A 500 -17.42 -17.04 17.18
C GLY A 500 -17.96 -17.36 18.59
N LEU A 501 -19.26 -17.65 18.71
CA LEU A 501 -19.86 -18.12 19.96
C LEU A 501 -19.35 -19.52 20.35
N VAL A 502 -19.17 -20.43 19.37
CA VAL A 502 -18.56 -21.75 19.62
C VAL A 502 -17.13 -21.61 20.14
N LEU A 503 -16.31 -20.75 19.53
CA LEU A 503 -14.94 -20.44 19.99
C LEU A 503 -14.93 -19.79 21.37
N HIS A 504 -15.85 -18.88 21.67
CA HIS A 504 -15.97 -18.26 22.99
C HIS A 504 -16.31 -19.31 24.07
N LEU A 505 -17.27 -20.21 23.81
CA LEU A 505 -17.63 -21.31 24.71
C LEU A 505 -16.53 -22.39 24.81
N GLN A 506 -15.76 -22.61 23.74
CA GLN A 506 -14.58 -23.47 23.73
C GLN A 506 -13.46 -22.87 24.62
N SER A 507 -13.16 -21.59 24.45
CA SER A 507 -12.16 -20.85 25.23
C SER A 507 -12.44 -20.89 26.74
N ASN A 508 -13.71 -20.84 27.15
CA ASN A 508 -14.09 -20.73 28.56
C ASN A 508 -14.55 -22.04 29.21
N HIS A 509 -15.13 -22.97 28.46
CA HIS A 509 -15.73 -24.20 29.00
C HIS A 509 -15.35 -25.48 28.23
N LYS A 510 -14.44 -25.38 27.25
CA LYS A 510 -14.07 -26.47 26.31
C LYS A 510 -15.30 -27.15 25.68
N PHE A 511 -16.36 -26.36 25.45
CA PHE A 511 -17.69 -26.83 25.07
C PHE A 511 -17.69 -27.77 23.88
N TRP A 512 -16.95 -27.43 22.81
CA TRP A 512 -16.89 -28.23 21.60
C TRP A 512 -16.18 -29.56 21.87
N THR A 513 -14.97 -29.53 22.42
CA THR A 513 -14.19 -30.73 22.74
C THR A 513 -14.95 -31.67 23.70
N ASN A 514 -15.60 -31.11 24.73
CA ASN A 514 -16.38 -31.87 25.70
C ASN A 514 -17.63 -32.51 25.09
N HIS A 515 -18.29 -31.88 24.11
CA HIS A 515 -19.43 -32.45 23.38
C HIS A 515 -19.06 -33.73 22.60
N PHE A 516 -17.85 -33.81 22.05
CA PHE A 516 -17.36 -35.01 21.37
C PHE A 516 -16.85 -36.07 22.35
N ILE A 517 -16.09 -35.68 23.38
CA ILE A 517 -15.57 -36.60 24.41
C ILE A 517 -16.72 -37.30 25.18
N SER A 518 -17.77 -36.57 25.55
CA SER A 518 -18.97 -37.13 26.21
C SER A 518 -19.76 -38.12 25.34
N ARG A 519 -19.42 -38.26 24.06
CA ARG A 519 -19.95 -39.25 23.11
C ARG A 519 -18.94 -40.35 22.75
N GLY A 520 -17.83 -40.44 23.47
CA GLY A 520 -16.76 -41.42 23.24
C GLY A 520 -15.84 -41.12 22.06
N MET A 521 -15.88 -39.91 21.50
CA MET A 521 -15.01 -39.47 20.40
C MET A 521 -13.78 -38.70 20.91
N THR A 522 -12.71 -38.66 20.13
CA THR A 522 -11.42 -38.10 20.57
C THR A 522 -11.31 -36.58 20.34
N LYS A 523 -10.27 -35.93 20.90
CA LYS A 523 -10.01 -34.49 20.68
C LYS A 523 -9.76 -34.19 19.20
N GLU A 524 -9.03 -35.08 18.53
CA GLU A 524 -8.59 -34.96 17.14
C GLU A 524 -9.83 -34.98 16.23
N PHE A 525 -10.75 -35.93 16.46
CA PHE A 525 -12.02 -35.99 15.72
C PHE A 525 -12.88 -34.73 15.94
N ALA A 526 -12.92 -34.19 17.16
CA ALA A 526 -13.61 -32.93 17.43
C ALA A 526 -13.01 -31.76 16.63
N PHE A 527 -11.69 -31.70 16.48
CA PHE A 527 -11.01 -30.68 15.69
C PHE A 527 -11.20 -30.86 14.18
N GLU A 528 -11.21 -32.10 13.67
CA GLU A 528 -11.56 -32.39 12.27
C GLU A 528 -12.98 -31.91 11.90
N GLN A 529 -13.96 -32.14 12.78
CA GLN A 529 -15.32 -31.62 12.59
C GLN A 529 -15.37 -30.08 12.65
N TRP A 530 -14.53 -29.45 13.49
CA TRP A 530 -14.37 -28.00 13.52
C TRP A 530 -13.80 -27.45 12.21
N LYS A 531 -12.67 -27.98 11.70
CA LYS A 531 -12.08 -27.60 10.40
C LYS A 531 -13.12 -27.69 9.27
N THR A 532 -13.87 -28.79 9.23
CA THR A 532 -14.91 -29.05 8.22
C THR A 532 -15.99 -27.96 8.21
N ILE A 533 -16.52 -27.59 9.39
CA ILE A 533 -17.58 -26.58 9.53
C ILE A 533 -17.04 -25.17 9.29
N PHE A 534 -15.81 -24.88 9.72
CA PHE A 534 -15.12 -23.61 9.48
C PHE A 534 -14.90 -23.37 7.98
N ASN A 535 -14.29 -24.33 7.27
CA ASN A 535 -14.11 -24.26 5.80
C ASN A 535 -15.44 -24.15 5.05
N GLY A 536 -16.45 -24.95 5.42
CA GLY A 536 -17.76 -24.93 4.77
C GLY A 536 -18.45 -23.56 4.91
N SER A 537 -18.48 -23.01 6.12
CA SER A 537 -19.11 -21.71 6.39
C SER A 537 -18.31 -20.53 5.80
N MET A 538 -16.98 -20.59 5.78
CA MET A 538 -16.14 -19.62 5.08
C MET A 538 -16.42 -19.63 3.58
N THR A 539 -16.39 -20.81 2.94
CA THR A 539 -16.67 -21.00 1.51
C THR A 539 -18.06 -20.47 1.15
N LEU A 540 -19.08 -20.81 1.93
CA LEU A 540 -20.45 -20.31 1.72
C LEU A 540 -20.54 -18.78 1.89
N THR A 541 -19.76 -18.18 2.78
CA THR A 541 -19.70 -16.72 2.96
C THR A 541 -19.14 -16.03 1.71
N TYR A 542 -18.05 -16.54 1.11
CA TYR A 542 -17.51 -16.01 -0.15
C TYR A 542 -18.46 -16.25 -1.33
N VAL A 543 -18.97 -17.48 -1.51
CA VAL A 543 -19.82 -17.85 -2.64
C VAL A 543 -21.14 -17.09 -2.63
N THR A 544 -21.81 -16.97 -1.48
CA THR A 544 -23.10 -16.26 -1.41
C THR A 544 -22.94 -14.74 -1.58
N PHE A 545 -21.84 -14.16 -1.09
CA PHE A 545 -21.51 -12.75 -1.37
C PHE A 545 -21.26 -12.53 -2.87
N LEU A 546 -20.47 -13.38 -3.52
CA LEU A 546 -20.21 -13.30 -4.96
C LEU A 546 -21.49 -13.48 -5.80
N VAL A 547 -22.35 -14.44 -5.45
CA VAL A 547 -23.65 -14.64 -6.11
C VAL A 547 -24.59 -13.46 -5.90
N CYS A 548 -24.57 -12.82 -4.73
CA CYS A 548 -25.33 -11.58 -4.51
C CYS A 548 -24.78 -10.44 -5.39
N ALA A 549 -23.45 -10.30 -5.48
CA ALA A 549 -22.82 -9.27 -6.29
C ALA A 549 -23.06 -9.45 -7.80
N LEU A 550 -22.96 -10.68 -8.31
CA LEU A 550 -23.23 -11.01 -9.72
C LEU A 550 -24.71 -10.80 -10.09
N LYS A 551 -25.65 -11.02 -9.17
CA LYS A 551 -27.08 -10.73 -9.40
C LYS A 551 -27.39 -9.24 -9.35
N MET A 552 -26.61 -8.45 -8.59
CA MET A 552 -26.75 -7.00 -8.46
C MET A 552 -25.79 -6.22 -9.37
N TYR A 553 -25.17 -6.87 -10.35
CA TYR A 553 -24.33 -6.23 -11.36
C TYR A 553 -25.15 -5.96 -12.62
N GLU A 554 -25.18 -4.69 -13.03
CA GLU A 554 -25.79 -4.24 -14.27
C GLU A 554 -24.70 -4.14 -15.35
N LEU A 555 -24.97 -4.69 -16.53
CA LEU A 555 -24.03 -4.64 -17.66
C LEU A 555 -23.93 -3.20 -18.19
N PRO A 556 -22.74 -2.57 -18.18
CA PRO A 556 -22.57 -1.20 -18.64
C PRO A 556 -22.54 -1.10 -20.16
N GLU A 557 -23.09 -0.01 -20.69
CA GLU A 557 -23.11 0.27 -22.14
C GLU A 557 -21.71 0.55 -22.71
N GLU A 558 -20.88 1.29 -21.96
CA GLU A 558 -19.46 1.48 -22.27
C GLU A 558 -18.53 0.86 -21.21
N TRP A 559 -17.56 0.07 -21.66
CA TRP A 559 -16.64 -0.70 -20.81
C TRP A 559 -15.15 -0.40 -21.05
N THR A 560 -14.81 0.39 -22.07
CA THR A 560 -13.43 0.53 -22.59
C THR A 560 -12.59 1.61 -21.90
N LEU A 561 -13.19 2.70 -21.44
CA LEU A 561 -12.50 3.78 -20.73
C LEU A 561 -13.45 4.48 -19.73
N GLY A 562 -12.91 5.31 -18.84
CA GLY A 562 -13.70 6.09 -17.90
C GLY A 562 -14.03 5.40 -16.58
N ALA A 563 -15.05 5.92 -15.88
CA ALA A 563 -15.35 5.57 -14.49
C ALA A 563 -15.76 4.10 -14.29
N VAL A 564 -16.47 3.50 -15.24
CA VAL A 564 -16.88 2.09 -15.21
C VAL A 564 -15.67 1.17 -15.31
N PHE A 565 -14.79 1.41 -16.28
CA PHE A 565 -13.57 0.63 -16.45
C PHE A 565 -12.65 0.79 -15.21
N ALA A 566 -12.53 2.01 -14.67
CA ALA A 566 -11.72 2.28 -13.49
C ALA A 566 -12.23 1.54 -12.25
N LYS A 567 -13.56 1.46 -12.07
CA LYS A 567 -14.19 0.66 -11.02
C LYS A 567 -13.82 -0.82 -11.16
N HIS A 568 -13.89 -1.37 -12.36
CA HIS A 568 -13.50 -2.76 -12.62
C HIS A 568 -12.02 -3.00 -12.32
N THR A 569 -11.11 -2.15 -12.81
CA THR A 569 -9.67 -2.30 -12.57
C THR A 569 -9.32 -2.20 -11.08
N VAL A 570 -9.83 -1.18 -10.37
CA VAL A 570 -9.59 -1.02 -8.93
C VAL A 570 -10.20 -2.17 -8.13
N GLY A 571 -11.40 -2.63 -8.48
CA GLY A 571 -12.04 -3.76 -7.82
C GLY A 571 -11.29 -5.08 -8.00
N LEU A 572 -10.77 -5.36 -9.21
CA LEU A 572 -9.93 -6.52 -9.48
C LEU A 572 -8.59 -6.45 -8.72
N VAL A 573 -7.96 -5.27 -8.64
CA VAL A 573 -6.75 -5.06 -7.83
C VAL A 573 -7.02 -5.30 -6.35
N LEU A 574 -8.18 -4.87 -5.82
CA LEU A 574 -8.58 -5.13 -4.44
C LEU A 574 -8.88 -6.62 -4.15
N VAL A 575 -9.41 -7.36 -5.13
CA VAL A 575 -9.57 -8.82 -5.05
C VAL A 575 -8.21 -9.52 -5.06
N ALA A 576 -7.28 -9.12 -5.94
CA ALA A 576 -5.92 -9.66 -5.97
C ALA A 576 -5.14 -9.37 -4.67
N LEU A 577 -5.27 -8.15 -4.13
CA LEU A 577 -4.70 -7.77 -2.84
C LEU A 577 -5.23 -8.66 -1.70
N HIS A 578 -6.53 -8.95 -1.69
CA HIS A 578 -7.13 -9.82 -0.70
C HIS A 578 -6.62 -11.26 -0.79
N ILE A 579 -6.55 -11.84 -1.99
CA ILE A 579 -5.98 -13.17 -2.21
C ILE A 579 -4.53 -13.22 -1.69
N TRP A 580 -3.71 -12.23 -2.04
CA TRP A 580 -2.33 -12.13 -1.55
C TRP A 580 -2.23 -12.02 -0.02
N VAL A 581 -3.05 -11.18 0.62
CA VAL A 581 -3.09 -11.05 2.09
C VAL A 581 -3.49 -12.37 2.76
N SER A 582 -4.50 -13.07 2.23
CA SER A 582 -4.94 -14.37 2.75
C SER A 582 -3.85 -15.45 2.59
N SER A 583 -3.20 -15.52 1.43
CA SER A 583 -2.05 -16.42 1.21
C SER A 583 -0.90 -16.13 2.17
N SER A 584 -0.47 -14.86 2.30
CA SER A 584 0.63 -14.51 3.22
C SER A 584 0.26 -14.52 4.71
N MET A 585 -1.03 -14.61 5.06
CA MET A 585 -1.45 -15.01 6.41
C MET A 585 -1.31 -16.52 6.60
N PHE A 586 -1.80 -17.33 5.66
CA PHE A 586 -1.67 -18.79 5.70
C PHE A 586 -0.20 -19.27 5.73
N GLU A 587 0.69 -18.63 4.95
CA GLU A 587 2.14 -18.88 4.94
C GLU A 587 2.82 -18.71 6.31
N VAL A 588 2.28 -17.86 7.20
CA VAL A 588 2.86 -17.58 8.54
C VAL A 588 2.14 -18.33 9.66
N LEU A 589 0.82 -18.49 9.55
CA LEU A 589 0.00 -19.22 10.52
C LEU A 589 0.11 -20.74 10.39
N GLY A 590 0.37 -21.23 9.17
CA GLY A 590 0.11 -22.61 8.78
C GLY A 590 -1.36 -23.00 8.98
N ASP A 591 -1.66 -24.28 8.81
CA ASP A 591 -2.99 -24.81 9.11
C ASP A 591 -3.37 -24.63 10.59
N PHE A 592 -2.39 -24.71 11.51
CA PHE A 592 -2.61 -24.57 12.96
C PHE A 592 -3.27 -23.23 13.31
N GLY A 593 -2.69 -22.11 12.88
CA GLY A 593 -3.25 -20.79 13.17
C GLY A 593 -4.49 -20.49 12.31
N TRP A 594 -4.53 -20.96 11.05
CA TRP A 594 -5.66 -20.75 10.15
C TRP A 594 -6.97 -21.35 10.66
N PHE A 595 -6.91 -22.47 11.37
CA PHE A 595 -8.08 -23.16 11.94
C PHE A 595 -8.34 -22.85 13.42
N TYR A 596 -7.73 -21.81 14.00
CA TYR A 596 -7.85 -21.50 15.44
C TYR A 596 -7.45 -22.68 16.36
N GLY A 597 -6.37 -23.39 15.99
CA GLY A 597 -5.91 -24.60 16.69
C GLY A 597 -5.58 -24.37 18.17
N ASP A 598 -5.21 -23.15 18.54
CA ASP A 598 -4.92 -22.70 19.91
C ASP A 598 -6.13 -22.79 20.86
N PHE A 599 -7.36 -22.70 20.34
CA PHE A 599 -8.57 -22.94 21.14
C PHE A 599 -8.77 -24.42 21.53
N PHE A 600 -8.14 -25.35 20.81
CA PHE A 600 -8.39 -26.80 20.91
C PHE A 600 -7.19 -27.63 21.40
N ILE A 601 -5.99 -27.29 20.93
CA ILE A 601 -4.73 -28.03 21.14
C ILE A 601 -3.84 -27.22 22.08
N GLU A 602 -3.66 -27.69 23.30
CA GLU A 602 -2.84 -27.03 24.34
C GLU A 602 -1.40 -27.53 24.36
N GLU A 603 -1.15 -28.60 23.59
CA GLU A 603 0.09 -29.37 23.49
C GLU A 603 1.07 -28.82 22.44
N TYR A 604 0.62 -27.93 21.54
CA TYR A 604 1.43 -27.31 20.49
C TYR A 604 2.21 -26.06 21.00
N GLN A 605 3.19 -25.58 20.22
CA GLN A 605 4.12 -24.53 20.67
C GLN A 605 3.44 -23.18 21.00
N LYS A 606 3.90 -22.54 22.07
CA LYS A 606 3.32 -21.32 22.67
C LYS A 606 4.18 -20.08 22.42
N GLU A 607 4.67 -19.94 21.19
CA GLU A 607 5.47 -18.80 20.73
C GLU A 607 4.79 -18.13 19.54
N ILE A 608 4.77 -16.79 19.54
CA ILE A 608 4.16 -16.00 18.47
C ILE A 608 5.28 -15.46 17.58
N TYR A 609 5.31 -15.91 16.31
CA TYR A 609 6.32 -15.51 15.34
C TYR A 609 5.87 -14.30 14.52
N TYR A 610 6.49 -13.15 14.72
CA TYR A 610 6.20 -11.91 13.98
C TYR A 610 6.97 -11.84 12.65
N HIS A 611 6.74 -12.81 11.78
CA HIS A 611 7.36 -12.95 10.46
C HIS A 611 6.33 -12.77 9.33
N GLY A 612 6.79 -12.79 8.07
CA GLY A 612 5.95 -12.51 6.90
C GLY A 612 5.11 -11.24 7.06
N ILE A 613 3.81 -11.31 6.76
CA ILE A 613 2.88 -10.18 6.89
C ILE A 613 2.71 -9.69 8.35
N TYR A 614 2.85 -10.60 9.33
CA TYR A 614 2.73 -10.28 10.77
C TYR A 614 3.91 -9.47 11.31
N ARG A 615 5.03 -9.37 10.58
CA ARG A 615 6.09 -8.40 10.90
C ARG A 615 5.54 -6.97 10.91
N PHE A 616 4.67 -6.62 9.97
CA PHE A 616 4.21 -5.24 9.69
C PHE A 616 2.87 -4.91 10.35
N LEU A 617 1.94 -5.88 10.37
CA LEU A 617 0.56 -5.74 10.85
C LEU A 617 0.28 -6.70 12.01
N ASN A 618 -0.46 -6.25 13.02
CA ASN A 618 -0.89 -7.15 14.11
C ASN A 618 -2.08 -8.02 13.73
N ASN A 619 -2.99 -7.50 12.91
CA ASN A 619 -4.21 -8.15 12.45
C ASN A 619 -4.34 -7.82 10.95
N PRO A 620 -3.64 -8.51 10.03
CA PRO A 620 -3.62 -8.13 8.61
C PRO A 620 -5.03 -8.15 8.00
N GLU A 621 -5.83 -9.15 8.38
CA GLU A 621 -7.21 -9.32 7.92
C GLU A 621 -8.13 -8.16 8.28
N LYS A 622 -7.95 -7.55 9.46
CA LYS A 622 -8.73 -6.39 9.91
C LYS A 622 -8.52 -5.15 9.01
N VAL A 623 -7.30 -5.01 8.49
CA VAL A 623 -6.86 -3.84 7.71
C VAL A 623 -7.08 -4.06 6.21
N MET A 624 -6.77 -5.25 5.70
CA MET A 624 -6.71 -5.54 4.25
C MET A 624 -7.51 -6.79 3.84
N GLY A 625 -7.84 -7.68 4.78
CA GLY A 625 -8.62 -8.90 4.52
C GLY A 625 -10.06 -8.67 4.06
N PHE A 626 -10.55 -7.43 4.06
CA PHE A 626 -11.84 -7.06 3.46
C PHE A 626 -11.73 -6.41 2.07
N ALA A 627 -10.52 -6.24 1.54
CA ALA A 627 -10.31 -5.61 0.23
C ALA A 627 -11.11 -6.31 -0.89
N GLY A 628 -11.16 -7.64 -0.92
CA GLY A 628 -11.89 -8.39 -1.96
C GLY A 628 -13.40 -8.20 -1.90
N PHE A 629 -13.99 -8.08 -0.71
CA PHE A 629 -15.41 -7.78 -0.54
C PHE A 629 -15.75 -6.37 -1.05
N TYR A 630 -14.90 -5.38 -0.76
CA TYR A 630 -15.04 -4.04 -1.33
C TYR A 630 -14.76 -4.00 -2.83
N GLY A 631 -13.79 -4.77 -3.33
CA GLY A 631 -13.46 -4.84 -4.75
C GLY A 631 -14.61 -5.41 -5.59
N ILE A 632 -15.24 -6.49 -5.10
CA ILE A 632 -16.45 -7.08 -5.70
C ILE A 632 -17.64 -6.10 -5.62
N ALA A 633 -17.81 -5.38 -4.51
CA ALA A 633 -18.85 -4.35 -4.38
C ALA A 633 -18.64 -3.14 -5.32
N LEU A 634 -17.39 -2.82 -5.63
CA LEU A 634 -16.99 -1.70 -6.48
C LEU A 634 -17.06 -2.08 -7.97
N ILE A 635 -16.82 -3.36 -8.31
CA ILE A 635 -17.17 -3.98 -9.61
C ILE A 635 -18.69 -3.98 -9.81
N SER A 636 -19.47 -4.50 -8.84
CA SER A 636 -20.92 -4.60 -8.98
C SER A 636 -21.65 -3.25 -9.01
N ASN A 637 -20.94 -2.15 -8.68
CA ASN A 637 -21.46 -0.78 -8.61
C ASN A 637 -22.68 -0.62 -7.66
N SER A 638 -22.96 -1.62 -6.82
CA SER A 638 -24.21 -1.72 -6.08
C SER A 638 -24.07 -1.27 -4.62
N PRO A 639 -24.82 -0.23 -4.17
CA PRO A 639 -24.80 0.22 -2.78
C PRO A 639 -25.15 -0.88 -1.77
N ALA A 640 -26.03 -1.82 -2.14
CA ALA A 640 -26.41 -2.94 -1.28
C ALA A 640 -25.24 -3.90 -1.02
N VAL A 641 -24.44 -4.20 -2.06
CA VAL A 641 -23.24 -5.05 -1.95
C VAL A 641 -22.14 -4.34 -1.16
N PHE A 642 -22.02 -3.01 -1.32
CA PHE A 642 -21.09 -2.19 -0.53
C PHE A 642 -21.46 -2.16 0.96
N VAL A 643 -22.75 -1.96 1.30
CA VAL A 643 -23.24 -2.05 2.68
C VAL A 643 -23.02 -3.45 3.25
N LEU A 644 -23.23 -4.51 2.48
CA LEU A 644 -22.96 -5.89 2.90
C LEU A 644 -21.47 -6.14 3.18
N ALA A 645 -20.55 -5.54 2.39
CA ALA A 645 -19.11 -5.58 2.63
C ALA A 645 -18.71 -4.84 3.93
N LEU A 646 -19.24 -3.63 4.12
CA LEU A 646 -19.01 -2.81 5.31
C LEU A 646 -19.52 -3.50 6.59
N VAL A 647 -20.77 -3.98 6.57
CA VAL A 647 -21.37 -4.72 7.70
C VAL A 647 -20.59 -6.01 7.96
N SER A 648 -20.10 -6.69 6.92
CA SER A 648 -19.21 -7.86 7.08
C SER A 648 -17.90 -7.51 7.81
N GLN A 649 -17.24 -6.39 7.48
CA GLN A 649 -16.02 -5.95 8.17
C GLN A 649 -16.29 -5.52 9.62
N VAL A 650 -17.45 -4.92 9.89
CA VAL A 650 -17.88 -4.57 11.25
C VAL A 650 -18.11 -5.83 12.09
N ILE A 651 -18.85 -6.81 11.57
CA ILE A 651 -19.09 -8.10 12.25
C ILE A 651 -17.77 -8.83 12.53
N TRP A 652 -16.82 -8.81 11.58
CA TRP A 652 -15.47 -9.35 11.79
C TRP A 652 -14.70 -8.60 12.88
N SER A 653 -14.74 -7.27 12.85
CA SER A 653 -14.08 -6.43 13.86
C SER A 653 -14.64 -6.66 15.26
N LEU A 654 -15.93 -7.00 15.38
CA LEU A 654 -16.57 -7.41 16.64
C LEU A 654 -16.08 -8.81 17.08
N PHE A 655 -16.04 -9.81 16.19
CA PHE A 655 -15.48 -11.13 16.47
C PHE A 655 -14.03 -11.03 16.99
N LEU A 656 -13.16 -10.29 16.30
CA LEU A 656 -11.78 -10.05 16.74
C LEU A 656 -11.73 -9.44 18.15
N THR A 657 -12.64 -8.51 18.47
CA THR A 657 -12.65 -7.78 19.74
C THR A 657 -13.19 -8.60 20.92
N TYR A 658 -14.20 -9.47 20.69
CA TYR A 658 -14.93 -10.19 21.74
C TYR A 658 -14.63 -11.69 21.84
N VAL A 659 -13.97 -12.29 20.84
CA VAL A 659 -13.64 -13.73 20.82
C VAL A 659 -12.13 -13.94 20.74
N GLU A 660 -11.50 -13.47 19.66
CA GLU A 660 -10.07 -13.75 19.38
C GLU A 660 -9.14 -13.00 20.34
N ASN A 661 -9.17 -11.67 20.40
CA ASN A 661 -8.27 -10.89 21.26
C ASN A 661 -8.36 -11.28 22.75
N PRO A 662 -9.55 -11.56 23.33
CA PRO A 662 -9.65 -12.09 24.69
C PRO A 662 -9.01 -13.47 24.87
N HIS A 663 -9.14 -14.39 23.90
CA HIS A 663 -8.46 -15.70 23.95
C HIS A 663 -6.94 -15.56 23.83
N MET A 664 -6.46 -14.79 22.84
CA MET A 664 -5.03 -14.53 22.63
C MET A 664 -4.37 -13.91 23.88
N ARG A 665 -5.04 -12.97 24.56
CA ARG A 665 -4.56 -12.40 25.83
C ARG A 665 -4.56 -13.43 26.96
N LYS A 666 -5.57 -14.30 27.05
CA LYS A 666 -5.70 -15.38 28.04
C LYS A 666 -4.60 -16.44 27.89
N LEU A 667 -4.18 -16.74 26.65
CA LEU A 667 -3.21 -17.80 26.34
C LEU A 667 -1.76 -17.30 26.30
N TYR A 668 -1.51 -16.10 25.76
CA TYR A 668 -0.15 -15.59 25.50
C TYR A 668 0.28 -14.40 26.38
N GLY A 669 -0.67 -13.70 27.01
CA GLY A 669 -0.40 -12.58 27.92
C GLY A 669 0.53 -11.52 27.32
N ASP A 670 1.56 -11.14 28.09
CA ASP A 670 2.54 -10.10 27.73
C ASP A 670 3.43 -10.45 26.51
N LYS A 671 3.38 -11.68 25.98
CA LYS A 671 4.03 -12.03 24.71
C LYS A 671 3.36 -11.35 23.49
N LEU A 672 2.13 -10.88 23.63
CA LEU A 672 1.35 -10.32 22.52
C LEU A 672 1.77 -8.87 22.21
N ARG A 673 2.36 -8.65 21.03
CA ARG A 673 2.84 -7.32 20.58
C ARG A 673 1.70 -6.31 20.47
N HIS A 674 1.69 -5.30 21.34
CA HIS A 674 0.65 -4.25 21.36
C HIS A 674 0.62 -3.35 20.11
N GLU A 675 1.78 -2.88 19.62
CA GLU A 675 1.88 -1.97 18.45
C GLU A 675 2.55 -2.68 17.28
N SER A 676 1.95 -2.61 16.08
CA SER A 676 2.53 -3.20 14.86
C SER A 676 3.58 -2.26 14.24
N GLY A 677 4.46 -2.79 13.39
CA GLY A 677 5.53 -2.00 12.76
C GLY A 677 5.03 -0.75 12.02
N LEU A 678 3.90 -0.86 11.30
CA LEU A 678 3.19 0.28 10.71
C LEU A 678 2.81 1.34 11.76
N THR A 679 2.17 0.94 12.86
CA THR A 679 1.73 1.90 13.89
C THR A 679 2.91 2.54 14.62
N SER A 680 3.98 1.78 14.89
CA SER A 680 5.20 2.28 15.53
C SER A 680 5.89 3.33 14.67
N ALA A 681 6.07 3.07 13.38
CA ALA A 681 6.69 4.01 12.44
C ALA A 681 5.88 5.32 12.30
N LEU A 682 4.55 5.23 12.19
CA LEU A 682 3.67 6.40 12.12
C LEU A 682 3.70 7.22 13.42
N LYS A 683 3.71 6.55 14.58
CA LYS A 683 3.75 7.19 15.90
C LYS A 683 5.05 7.97 16.11
N VAL A 684 6.21 7.35 15.87
CA VAL A 684 7.53 8.01 15.91
C VAL A 684 7.55 9.25 15.00
N LYS A 685 7.02 9.16 13.77
CA LYS A 685 7.00 10.31 12.86
C LYS A 685 6.03 11.41 13.30
N THR A 686 4.89 11.03 13.87
CA THR A 686 3.92 11.98 14.43
C THR A 686 4.51 12.74 15.62
N ASP A 687 5.26 12.06 16.48
CA ASP A 687 5.89 12.67 17.65
C ASP A 687 7.11 13.54 17.27
N GLU A 688 7.90 13.15 16.25
CA GLU A 688 8.89 14.01 15.60
C GLU A 688 8.29 15.33 15.10
N ILE A 689 7.09 15.28 14.49
CA ILE A 689 6.39 16.45 13.96
C ILE A 689 5.88 17.34 15.10
N LYS A 690 5.31 16.75 16.17
CA LYS A 690 4.91 17.51 17.37
C LYS A 690 6.08 18.30 17.94
N VAL A 691 7.23 17.66 18.18
CA VAL A 691 8.43 18.32 18.70
C VAL A 691 8.86 19.47 17.79
N LYS A 692 8.99 19.25 16.48
CA LYS A 692 9.39 20.30 15.51
C LYS A 692 8.39 21.45 15.36
N VAL A 693 7.12 21.24 15.72
CA VAL A 693 6.10 22.30 15.79
C VAL A 693 6.24 23.07 17.10
N VAL A 694 6.35 22.37 18.24
CA VAL A 694 6.58 22.97 19.57
C VAL A 694 7.85 23.83 19.56
N ASP A 695 8.99 23.29 19.11
CA ASP A 695 10.28 24.01 19.00
C ASP A 695 10.20 25.32 18.20
N ARG A 696 9.25 25.43 17.27
CA ARG A 696 9.02 26.63 16.45
C ARG A 696 7.98 27.59 17.04
N VAL A 697 7.07 27.09 17.86
CA VAL A 697 5.95 27.85 18.44
C VAL A 697 6.29 28.41 19.82
N GLU A 698 7.00 27.66 20.66
CA GLU A 698 7.51 28.13 21.98
C GLU A 698 8.22 29.51 21.88
N PRO A 699 9.25 29.70 21.02
CA PRO A 699 9.97 30.97 20.91
C PRO A 699 9.19 32.07 20.15
N LEU A 700 7.95 31.81 19.73
CA LEU A 700 7.00 32.82 19.26
C LEU A 700 6.03 33.20 20.39
N ILE A 701 5.53 32.24 21.16
CA ILE A 701 4.71 32.46 22.36
C ILE A 701 5.46 33.35 23.37
N ASP A 702 6.73 33.06 23.66
CA ASP A 702 7.58 33.86 24.56
C ASP A 702 7.74 35.32 24.15
N LYS A 703 7.56 35.62 22.85
CA LYS A 703 7.64 36.99 22.32
C LYS A 703 6.32 37.75 22.42
N VAL A 704 5.18 37.07 22.57
CA VAL A 704 3.86 37.73 22.70
C VAL A 704 3.80 38.66 23.93
N PRO A 705 4.25 38.28 25.15
CA PRO A 705 4.31 39.19 26.29
C PRO A 705 5.23 40.39 26.07
N LEU A 706 6.36 40.20 25.36
CA LEU A 706 7.31 41.28 25.07
C LEU A 706 6.74 42.28 24.07
N LEU A 707 6.15 41.79 22.96
CA LEU A 707 5.44 42.62 21.98
C LEU A 707 4.27 43.36 22.63
N ALA A 708 3.45 42.70 23.44
CA ALA A 708 2.35 43.34 24.17
C ALA A 708 2.83 44.41 25.18
N LYS A 709 4.02 44.26 25.75
CA LYS A 709 4.63 45.21 26.70
C LYS A 709 5.34 46.38 26.01
N GLN A 710 5.89 46.16 24.83
CA GLN A 710 6.38 47.20 23.92
C GLN A 710 5.21 48.03 23.38
N TYR A 711 4.15 47.37 22.93
CA TYR A 711 2.90 47.98 22.47
C TYR A 711 2.26 48.88 23.54
N ARG A 712 2.13 48.37 24.78
CA ARG A 712 1.60 49.13 25.92
C ARG A 712 2.45 50.36 26.31
N ARG A 713 3.71 50.46 25.84
CA ARG A 713 4.52 51.68 25.95
C ARG A 713 4.23 52.67 24.82
N THR A 714 4.08 52.23 23.58
CA THR A 714 3.73 53.13 22.47
C THR A 714 2.33 53.73 22.62
N SER A 715 1.36 52.97 23.15
CA SER A 715 -0.01 53.45 23.39
C SER A 715 -0.16 54.42 24.57
N SER A 716 0.91 54.76 25.31
CA SER A 716 0.81 55.61 26.52
C SER A 716 0.85 57.11 26.25
N LEU A 717 0.71 57.56 24.99
CA LEU A 717 0.95 58.94 24.57
C LEU A 717 -0.12 59.50 23.60
N LYS A 718 -1.40 59.37 23.98
CA LYS A 718 -2.50 60.28 23.58
C LYS A 718 -3.58 60.24 24.66
N SER A 719 -4.09 61.40 25.07
CA SER A 719 -5.11 61.51 26.13
C SER A 719 -6.43 60.85 25.72
N ILE A 720 -7.01 60.08 26.62
CA ILE A 720 -8.39 59.58 26.48
C ILE A 720 -9.34 60.78 26.64
N PRO A 721 -10.23 61.10 25.67
CA PRO A 721 -11.19 62.17 25.82
C PRO A 721 -12.15 61.92 27.00
N SER A 722 -12.49 62.99 27.74
CA SER A 722 -13.50 62.92 28.79
C SER A 722 -14.84 62.47 28.23
N THR A 723 -15.44 61.45 28.84
CA THR A 723 -16.52 60.66 28.24
C THR A 723 -17.90 61.32 28.21
N GLU A 724 -17.99 62.63 28.49
CA GLU A 724 -19.24 63.37 28.63
C GLU A 724 -19.70 64.08 27.34
N ASN A 725 -18.86 64.14 26.29
CA ASN A 725 -19.21 64.77 25.01
C ASN A 725 -18.77 63.94 23.79
N LEU A 726 -19.24 62.70 23.70
CA LEU A 726 -19.07 61.85 22.52
C LEU A 726 -20.11 62.18 21.45
N ASN A 727 -19.67 62.81 20.36
CA ASN A 727 -20.46 63.01 19.14
C ASN A 727 -19.85 62.25 17.95
N SER A 728 -20.62 62.07 16.89
CA SER A 728 -20.21 61.26 15.72
C SER A 728 -18.96 61.81 15.02
N ALA A 729 -18.78 63.14 14.96
CA ALA A 729 -17.60 63.74 14.37
C ALA A 729 -16.31 63.40 15.13
N VAL A 730 -16.31 63.51 16.46
CA VAL A 730 -15.15 63.17 17.31
C VAL A 730 -14.82 61.68 17.26
N VAL A 731 -15.84 60.81 17.27
CA VAL A 731 -15.63 59.36 17.12
C VAL A 731 -15.08 59.03 15.73
N THR A 732 -15.62 59.65 14.68
CA THR A 732 -15.17 59.47 13.28
C THR A 732 -13.72 59.91 13.09
N GLU A 733 -13.34 61.09 13.58
CA GLU A 733 -11.95 61.59 13.51
C GLU A 733 -10.99 60.63 14.21
N LYS A 734 -11.36 60.13 15.40
CA LYS A 734 -10.53 59.18 16.14
C LYS A 734 -10.47 57.79 15.49
N LEU A 735 -11.53 57.37 14.80
CA LEU A 735 -11.52 56.15 13.98
C LEU A 735 -10.67 56.30 12.72
N CYS A 736 -10.57 57.49 12.12
CA CYS A 736 -9.58 57.76 11.06
C CYS A 736 -8.15 57.55 11.57
N GLU A 737 -7.81 57.98 12.80
CA GLU A 737 -6.50 57.68 13.40
C GLU A 737 -6.28 56.16 13.57
N PHE A 738 -7.23 55.46 14.19
CA PHE A 738 -7.08 54.01 14.44
C PHE A 738 -7.05 53.17 13.17
N MET A 739 -7.80 53.53 12.13
CA MET A 739 -7.73 52.84 10.84
C MET A 739 -6.41 53.13 10.11
N ALA A 740 -5.89 54.36 10.19
CA ALA A 740 -4.60 54.72 9.59
C ALA A 740 -3.45 53.98 10.27
N GLU A 741 -3.47 53.92 11.61
CA GLU A 741 -2.54 53.12 12.42
C GLU A 741 -2.61 51.63 12.08
N ALA A 742 -3.81 51.05 12.01
CA ALA A 742 -4.03 49.63 11.70
C ALA A 742 -3.68 49.22 10.26
N LEU A 743 -3.62 50.18 9.33
CA LEU A 743 -3.22 49.96 7.93
C LEU A 743 -1.78 50.37 7.62
N GLU A 744 -1.09 50.99 8.59
CA GLU A 744 0.27 51.54 8.45
C GLU A 744 0.35 52.63 7.35
N VAL A 745 -0.64 53.52 7.28
CA VAL A 745 -0.76 54.63 6.31
C VAL A 745 -0.81 55.99 6.99
N GLU A 746 -0.38 57.05 6.29
CA GLU A 746 -0.25 58.41 6.86
C GLU A 746 -1.60 59.05 7.22
N LYS A 747 -2.65 58.81 6.43
CA LYS A 747 -3.98 59.41 6.64
C LYS A 747 -5.09 58.61 5.98
N ILE A 748 -6.27 58.61 6.61
CA ILE A 748 -7.52 58.03 6.11
C ILE A 748 -8.64 59.09 6.25
N ARG A 749 -9.55 59.17 5.28
CA ARG A 749 -10.71 60.08 5.30
C ARG A 749 -11.95 59.37 5.88
N PRO A 750 -12.94 60.10 6.43
CA PRO A 750 -14.16 59.53 7.00
C PRO A 750 -14.94 58.53 6.13
N THR A 751 -14.79 58.61 4.82
CA THR A 751 -15.47 57.80 3.79
C THR A 751 -14.62 56.68 3.20
N ASP A 752 -13.33 56.58 3.56
CA ASP A 752 -12.43 55.58 2.99
C ASP A 752 -12.68 54.20 3.61
N SER A 753 -12.88 53.18 2.78
CA SER A 753 -13.10 51.81 3.28
C SER A 753 -11.80 51.15 3.70
N PHE A 754 -11.75 50.72 4.96
CA PHE A 754 -10.69 49.96 5.61
C PHE A 754 -10.31 48.68 4.82
N ILE A 755 -11.32 47.97 4.30
CA ILE A 755 -11.13 46.75 3.50
C ILE A 755 -10.56 47.10 2.13
N ALA A 756 -11.09 48.13 1.46
CA ALA A 756 -10.58 48.57 0.16
C ALA A 756 -9.12 49.08 0.22
N HIS A 757 -8.67 49.57 1.38
CA HIS A 757 -7.27 49.96 1.63
C HIS A 757 -6.36 48.79 2.04
N GLY A 758 -6.81 47.53 1.88
CA GLY A 758 -5.96 46.35 2.07
C GLY A 758 -5.91 45.82 3.52
N ALA A 759 -6.97 46.01 4.30
CA ALA A 759 -7.08 45.33 5.59
C ALA A 759 -7.20 43.81 5.42
N ASN A 760 -6.38 43.06 6.17
CA ASN A 760 -6.51 41.63 6.35
C ASN A 760 -7.13 41.30 7.72
N SER A 761 -7.40 40.02 7.98
CA SER A 761 -8.00 39.57 9.25
C SER A 761 -7.22 40.01 10.50
N VAL A 762 -5.88 40.02 10.44
CA VAL A 762 -5.03 40.44 11.57
C VAL A 762 -5.20 41.94 11.84
N ARG A 763 -5.13 42.78 10.80
CA ARG A 763 -5.36 44.23 10.90
C ARG A 763 -6.80 44.56 11.35
N LEU A 764 -7.78 43.75 10.97
CA LEU A 764 -9.18 43.88 11.42
C LEU A 764 -9.33 43.59 12.91
N TYR A 765 -8.79 42.49 13.43
CA TYR A 765 -8.84 42.20 14.87
C TYR A 765 -8.03 43.20 15.70
N TYR A 766 -6.93 43.75 15.15
CA TYR A 766 -6.17 44.84 15.76
C TYR A 766 -7.01 46.12 15.92
N LEU A 767 -7.67 46.57 14.84
CA LEU A 767 -8.59 47.71 14.88
C LEU A 767 -9.76 47.45 15.85
N LEU A 768 -10.35 46.26 15.83
CA LEU A 768 -11.46 45.88 16.70
C LEU A 768 -11.07 45.99 18.19
N ASN A 769 -9.88 45.53 18.54
CA ASN A 769 -9.33 45.63 19.88
C ASN A 769 -9.06 47.08 20.31
N LEU A 770 -8.52 47.93 19.42
CA LEU A 770 -8.35 49.38 19.67
C LEU A 770 -9.69 50.06 19.97
N VAL A 771 -10.70 49.81 19.15
CA VAL A 771 -12.03 50.41 19.26
C VAL A 771 -12.71 49.96 20.55
N ASN A 772 -12.81 48.65 20.79
CA ASN A 772 -13.47 48.10 21.97
C ASN A 772 -12.77 48.51 23.28
N THR A 773 -11.43 48.52 23.32
CA THR A 773 -10.67 48.98 24.50
C THR A 773 -10.87 50.48 24.76
N THR A 774 -10.90 51.32 23.71
CA THR A 774 -11.04 52.78 23.84
C THR A 774 -12.44 53.19 24.25
N TYR A 775 -13.46 52.64 23.60
CA TYR A 775 -14.84 53.06 23.78
C TYR A 775 -15.64 52.23 24.79
N LYS A 776 -15.06 51.13 25.31
CA LYS A 776 -15.72 50.13 26.17
C LYS A 776 -16.96 49.54 25.49
N THR A 777 -16.77 48.99 24.30
CA THR A 777 -17.80 48.33 23.48
C THR A 777 -17.44 46.87 23.24
N GLU A 778 -18.43 46.06 22.85
CA GLU A 778 -18.25 44.65 22.47
C GLU A 778 -18.58 44.42 20.98
N LEU A 779 -18.02 45.25 20.09
CA LEU A 779 -18.20 45.06 18.65
C LEU A 779 -17.49 43.77 18.19
N ALA A 780 -18.18 42.94 17.43
CA ALA A 780 -17.61 41.78 16.73
C ALA A 780 -17.07 42.15 15.34
N ALA A 781 -16.16 41.36 14.78
CA ALA A 781 -15.49 41.61 13.50
C ALA A 781 -16.43 41.94 12.32
N GLU A 782 -17.59 41.28 12.26
CA GLU A 782 -18.66 41.51 11.28
C GLU A 782 -19.08 42.99 11.18
N HIS A 783 -19.17 43.70 12.31
CA HIS A 783 -19.54 45.12 12.35
C HIS A 783 -18.52 46.03 11.64
N VAL A 784 -17.25 45.63 11.58
CA VAL A 784 -16.18 46.33 10.86
C VAL A 784 -16.19 45.98 9.37
N VAL A 785 -16.71 44.81 8.99
CA VAL A 785 -16.90 44.43 7.58
C VAL A 785 -18.09 45.20 6.98
N GLU A 786 -19.26 45.13 7.63
CA GLU A 786 -20.50 45.78 7.19
C GLU A 786 -20.46 47.31 7.28
N SER A 787 -19.55 47.89 8.06
CA SER A 787 -19.39 49.34 8.22
C SER A 787 -17.93 49.72 8.18
N SER A 788 -17.28 49.37 7.06
CA SER A 788 -15.84 49.46 6.85
C SER A 788 -15.27 50.88 6.68
N THR A 789 -16.06 51.95 6.79
CA THR A 789 -15.56 53.34 6.77
C THR A 789 -15.55 53.95 8.19
N PRO A 790 -14.64 54.90 8.52
CA PRO A 790 -14.61 55.51 9.84
C PRO A 790 -15.96 56.12 10.26
N ALA A 791 -16.69 56.76 9.35
CA ALA A 791 -17.99 57.36 9.63
C ALA A 791 -19.09 56.30 9.88
N ALA A 792 -19.14 55.22 9.09
CA ALA A 792 -20.13 54.17 9.31
C ALA A 792 -19.84 53.38 10.61
N LEU A 793 -18.56 53.15 10.93
CA LEU A 793 -18.16 52.51 12.18
C LEU A 793 -18.41 53.42 13.39
N ALA A 794 -18.33 54.75 13.26
CA ALA A 794 -18.64 55.69 14.34
C ALA A 794 -20.08 55.56 14.83
N GLU A 795 -21.06 55.45 13.92
CA GLU A 795 -22.45 55.22 14.30
C GLU A 795 -22.65 53.86 14.99
N ARG A 796 -21.94 52.80 14.56
CA ARG A 796 -21.97 51.51 15.27
C ARG A 796 -21.34 51.57 16.66
N VAL A 797 -20.23 52.29 16.84
CA VAL A 797 -19.61 52.53 18.16
C VAL A 797 -20.56 53.28 19.08
N LEU A 798 -21.22 54.33 18.57
CA LEU A 798 -22.20 55.10 19.34
C LEU A 798 -23.46 54.27 19.67
N ALA A 799 -23.96 53.46 18.74
CA ALA A 799 -25.10 52.57 18.96
C ALA A 799 -24.77 51.49 20.01
N ALA A 800 -23.64 50.79 19.87
CA ALA A 800 -23.18 49.79 20.85
C ALA A 800 -22.99 50.42 22.24
N ARG A 801 -22.46 51.64 22.31
CA ARG A 801 -22.30 52.36 23.58
C ARG A 801 -23.63 52.79 24.21
N ARG A 802 -24.63 53.19 23.42
CA ARG A 802 -26.01 53.48 23.91
C ARG A 802 -26.74 52.24 24.44
N LEU A 803 -26.32 51.04 24.04
CA LEU A 803 -26.84 49.76 24.57
C LEU A 803 -26.12 49.29 25.86
N LEU A 804 -25.06 49.99 26.27
CA LEU A 804 -24.24 49.72 27.45
C LEU A 804 -24.35 50.84 28.52
N GLN A 805 -25.34 51.73 28.38
CA GLN A 805 -25.68 52.82 29.30
C GLN A 805 -27.12 52.71 29.78
#